data_AF-A0A126PBB1-F1
#
_entry.id   AF-A0A126PBB1-F1
#
_cell.length_a   1.000
_cell.length_b   1.000
_cell.length_c   1.000
_cell.angle_alpha   90.00
_cell.angle_beta   90.00
_cell.angle_gamma   90.00
#
_symmetry.space_group_name_H-M   'P 1'
#
loop_
_entity.id
_entity.type
_entity.pdbx_description
1 polymer ?
#
loop_
_entity_poly.entity_id
_entity_poly.type
_entity_poly.pdbx_seq_one_letter_code
_entity_poly.pdbx_strand_id
1 'polypeptide(L)'
;MLEQFQQQRVAGRFTQLAEGKEQLLPVDFRRPGLLALGLLVAGAAAWAWPAAGPQAVAPAAVPVHFNAPPVRPGAPAPARLLETQLLVTPPAYTRRAAFAPAQASFRCPQGARVRWRVRVSRPVAGGAPVLEMGGRRVAFRPVAGAANMFEAEQVMNASALYRLRFAGTVSDDYAIDVQADQAPAVRILTPKAYTLVPARGARPEVPVRALLRDDYGLSRAELVITVAQGAGEAVKFREVRRDLSTALGALPAQATVGSLLNLKQLGLTYGDELYFYISARDNNGHNARSDAYLVQWQDTAQAAGVSGLMGGPKVAPAYFRSQRQLIIDTQKLLADRKKLTPSELTSRANELGADQQALRLRYGKFMGEELEPGLGVTAGPETEAQPAPRAESHAPIAEDDDTPAPAAAPAAGHDDHDHEASAPMGGNASPTAETDALLQPYIHKHDDAETADFLEPAVKTKLRAVLDQMWAAELRLRTAQPAAALPYEYRALRLLKQVQQQTRAFVKKAGFAPPAAPEPNLRLTGDLKGAAAPHLQAQVPAPAAQPAVRGALAWLAASAAGQPARPADARLLESAGAALAQAAVQQPGAYLAALRDLRRLLSDVRAARPPCPDCRRTVARALTDLLPPPPPADAAPPAPDRLARRYFQNLSR
;
A
#
# COMPACT_ATOMS: atom_id res chain seq x y z
N MET A 1 82.45 19.73 56.37
CA MET A 1 82.58 20.89 55.43
C MET A 1 81.57 20.86 54.28
N LEU A 2 81.32 19.73 53.62
CA LEU A 2 80.34 19.64 52.52
C LEU A 2 78.90 19.97 52.91
N GLU A 3 78.44 19.53 54.09
CA GLU A 3 77.08 19.81 54.57
C GLU A 3 76.83 21.30 54.80
N GLN A 4 77.81 22.03 55.35
CA GLN A 4 77.71 23.48 55.56
C GLN A 4 77.63 24.25 54.24
N PHE A 5 78.39 23.81 53.22
CA PHE A 5 78.28 24.39 51.87
C PHE A 5 76.93 24.10 51.21
N GLN A 6 76.38 22.91 51.42
CA GLN A 6 75.06 22.58 50.90
C GLN A 6 73.97 23.39 51.61
N GLN A 7 74.07 23.55 52.93
CA GLN A 7 73.14 24.33 53.73
C GLN A 7 73.16 25.81 53.33
N GLN A 8 74.34 26.40 53.12
CA GLN A 8 74.46 27.79 52.63
C GLN A 8 73.90 27.95 51.21
N ARG A 9 74.08 26.95 50.33
CA ARG A 9 73.56 27.00 48.96
C ARG A 9 72.03 26.88 48.91
N VAL A 10 71.45 26.05 49.77
CA VAL A 10 69.99 25.90 49.90
C VAL A 10 69.39 27.15 50.56
N ALA A 11 70.01 27.66 51.62
CA ALA A 11 69.59 28.90 52.27
C ALA A 11 69.60 30.08 51.28
N GLY A 12 70.67 30.23 50.49
CA GLY A 12 70.78 31.28 49.47
C GLY A 12 69.70 31.19 48.38
N ARG A 13 69.37 29.97 47.93
CA ARG A 13 68.27 29.75 46.97
C ARG A 13 66.90 30.03 47.58
N PHE A 14 66.71 29.73 48.87
CA PHE A 14 65.45 29.97 49.55
C PHE A 14 65.18 31.46 49.75
N THR A 15 66.21 32.24 50.11
CA THR A 15 66.11 33.71 50.17
C THR A 15 65.85 34.34 48.79
N GLN A 16 66.47 33.82 47.72
CA GLN A 16 66.17 34.29 46.36
C GLN A 16 64.73 34.00 45.91
N LEU A 17 64.16 32.86 46.31
CA LEU A 17 62.76 32.53 46.01
C LEU A 17 61.76 33.30 46.88
N ALA A 18 62.14 33.69 48.09
CA ALA A 18 61.28 34.49 48.99
C ALA A 18 61.26 35.98 48.60
N GLU A 19 62.36 36.52 48.08
CA GLU A 19 62.46 37.91 47.63
C GLU A 19 62.00 38.09 46.17
N GLY A 20 62.07 37.03 45.37
CA GLY A 20 61.50 36.99 44.02
C GLY A 20 59.98 36.98 44.07
N LYS A 21 59.33 38.07 43.64
CA LYS A 21 57.88 38.14 43.34
C LYS A 21 57.49 37.25 42.14
N GLU A 22 58.13 36.11 41.94
CA GLU A 22 57.72 35.15 40.93
C GLU A 22 56.58 34.31 41.49
N GLN A 23 55.40 34.50 40.90
CA GLN A 23 54.19 33.77 41.24
C GLN A 23 54.48 32.27 41.13
N LEU A 24 54.26 31.53 42.23
CA LEU A 24 54.47 30.08 42.35
C LEU A 24 53.64 29.24 41.36
N LEU A 25 52.78 29.87 40.56
CA LEU A 25 52.02 29.26 39.47
C LEU A 25 52.11 30.18 38.23
N PRO A 26 52.42 29.64 37.04
CA PRO A 26 52.69 30.40 35.82
C PRO A 26 51.43 30.96 35.14
N VAL A 27 50.36 31.23 35.89
CA VAL A 27 49.07 31.68 35.34
C VAL A 27 48.46 32.77 36.22
N ASP A 28 48.34 33.98 35.67
CA ASP A 28 47.68 35.12 36.31
C ASP A 28 46.15 34.97 36.23
N PHE A 29 45.54 34.41 37.28
CA PHE A 29 44.10 34.14 37.36
C PHE A 29 43.20 35.39 37.36
N ARG A 30 43.78 36.60 37.48
CA ARG A 30 43.00 37.85 37.51
C ARG A 30 42.33 38.14 36.17
N ARG A 31 43.04 37.90 35.07
CA ARG A 31 42.52 38.13 33.70
C ARG A 31 41.39 37.18 33.31
N PRO A 32 41.51 35.85 33.48
CA PRO A 32 40.39 34.94 33.22
C PRO A 32 39.24 35.13 34.21
N GLY A 33 39.52 35.52 35.46
CA GLY A 33 38.48 35.84 36.45
C GLY A 33 37.61 37.05 36.04
N LEU A 34 38.23 38.12 35.54
CA LEU A 34 37.51 39.29 35.02
C LEU A 34 36.71 38.97 33.76
N LEU A 35 37.24 38.12 32.87
CA LEU A 35 36.51 37.64 31.69
C LEU A 35 35.29 36.77 32.07
N ALA A 36 35.45 35.86 33.03
CA ALA A 36 34.36 35.02 33.52
C ALA A 36 33.28 35.86 34.21
N LEU A 37 33.67 36.86 35.02
CA LEU A 37 32.74 37.80 35.63
C LEU A 37 32.02 38.63 34.57
N GLY A 38 32.73 39.13 33.56
CA GLY A 38 32.13 39.86 32.44
C GLY A 38 31.12 39.02 31.65
N LEU A 39 31.42 37.75 31.40
CA LEU A 39 30.49 36.82 30.74
C LEU A 39 29.27 36.50 31.61
N LEU A 40 29.44 36.36 32.93
CA LEU A 40 28.33 36.17 33.86
C LEU A 40 27.41 37.38 33.93
N VAL A 41 27.99 38.60 34.00
CA VAL A 41 27.21 39.84 34.00
C VAL A 41 26.51 40.04 32.66
N ALA A 42 27.17 39.75 31.54
CA ALA A 42 26.54 39.80 30.22
C ALA A 42 25.42 38.75 30.06
N GLY A 43 25.62 37.55 30.59
CA GLY A 43 24.59 36.50 30.62
C GLY A 43 23.38 36.88 31.48
N ALA A 44 23.63 37.47 32.65
CA ALA A 44 22.58 37.98 33.53
C ALA A 44 21.82 39.16 32.90
N ALA A 45 22.54 40.08 32.24
CA ALA A 45 21.93 41.19 31.50
C ALA A 45 21.10 40.71 30.30
N ALA A 46 21.55 39.68 29.58
CA ALA A 46 20.80 39.06 28.49
C ALA A 46 19.56 38.30 29.00
N TRP A 47 19.64 37.67 30.18
CA TRP A 47 18.50 36.98 30.80
C TRP A 47 17.46 37.95 31.38
N ALA A 48 17.92 39.09 31.91
CA ALA A 48 17.07 40.15 32.44
C ALA A 48 16.57 41.13 31.37
N TRP A 49 17.10 41.08 30.15
CA TRP A 49 16.55 41.85 29.04
C TRP A 49 15.14 41.34 28.77
N PRO A 50 14.09 42.17 28.90
CA PRO A 50 12.75 41.71 28.62
C PRO A 50 12.74 41.25 27.17
N ALA A 51 12.61 39.95 26.94
CA ALA A 51 12.25 39.43 25.64
C ALA A 51 11.03 40.24 25.23
N ALA A 52 11.12 40.97 24.12
CA ALA A 52 10.01 41.74 23.60
C ALA A 52 8.86 40.75 23.43
N GLY A 53 7.94 40.73 24.41
CA GLY A 53 6.74 39.93 24.33
C GLY A 53 6.06 40.31 23.02
N PRO A 54 5.43 39.35 22.31
CA PRO A 54 4.76 39.65 21.06
C PRO A 54 3.85 40.85 21.30
N GLN A 55 4.17 41.98 20.64
CA GLN A 55 3.38 43.19 20.78
C GLN A 55 1.93 42.80 20.55
N ALA A 56 1.07 43.03 21.55
CA ALA A 56 -0.33 42.71 21.43
C ALA A 56 -0.88 43.52 20.25
N VAL A 57 -1.12 42.84 19.13
CA VAL A 57 -1.60 43.50 17.92
C VAL A 57 -2.92 44.17 18.27
N ALA A 58 -2.93 45.50 18.17
CA ALA A 58 -4.12 46.29 18.46
C ALA A 58 -5.21 45.91 17.44
N PRO A 59 -6.45 45.68 17.89
CA PRO A 59 -7.55 45.42 16.99
C PRO A 59 -7.78 46.64 16.08
N ALA A 60 -7.81 46.43 14.77
CA ALA A 60 -7.99 47.50 13.79
C ALA A 60 -9.47 47.71 13.48
N ALA A 61 -9.87 48.97 13.28
CA ALA A 61 -11.21 49.32 12.84
C ALA A 61 -11.43 48.91 11.37
N VAL A 62 -12.58 48.32 11.11
CA VAL A 62 -12.93 47.75 9.82
C VAL A 62 -14.27 48.34 9.36
N PRO A 63 -14.38 48.79 8.09
CA PRO A 63 -15.62 49.33 7.57
C PRO A 63 -16.69 48.24 7.46
N VAL A 64 -17.80 48.45 8.16
CA VAL A 64 -19.01 47.63 8.10
C VAL A 64 -20.17 48.51 7.65
N HIS A 65 -20.82 48.10 6.57
CA HIS A 65 -21.94 48.79 5.96
C HIS A 65 -23.25 48.24 6.51
N PHE A 66 -24.17 49.14 6.85
CA PHE A 66 -25.49 48.83 7.37
C PHE A 66 -26.55 49.41 6.44
N ASN A 67 -27.59 48.63 6.14
CA ASN A 67 -28.75 49.13 5.44
C ASN A 67 -29.60 49.96 6.40
N ALA A 68 -29.40 51.27 6.38
CA ALA A 68 -30.16 52.18 7.22
C ALA A 68 -31.64 52.22 6.76
N PRO A 69 -32.62 52.04 7.67
CA PRO A 69 -34.02 52.31 7.32
C PRO A 69 -34.20 53.81 7.00
N PRO A 70 -35.17 54.17 6.14
CA PRO A 70 -35.42 55.57 5.80
C PRO A 70 -35.74 56.37 7.07
N VAL A 71 -34.94 57.41 7.32
CA VAL A 71 -35.11 58.28 8.49
C VAL A 71 -36.37 59.12 8.29
N ARG A 72 -37.35 58.98 9.19
CA ARG A 72 -38.49 59.91 9.24
C ARG A 72 -38.03 61.24 9.85
N PRO A 73 -38.28 62.39 9.20
CA PRO A 73 -37.94 63.69 9.76
C PRO A 73 -38.67 63.89 11.11
N GLY A 74 -37.94 64.28 12.15
CA GLY A 74 -38.47 64.56 13.50
C GLY A 74 -38.36 63.43 14.53
N ALA A 75 -37.92 62.22 14.16
CA ALA A 75 -37.70 61.12 15.11
C ALA A 75 -36.23 61.10 15.62
N PRO A 76 -35.96 60.73 16.89
CA PRO A 76 -34.60 60.61 17.41
C PRO A 76 -33.81 59.55 16.63
N ALA A 77 -32.62 59.94 16.14
CA ALA A 77 -31.77 59.12 15.27
C ALA A 77 -31.52 57.72 15.87
N PRO A 78 -31.85 56.61 15.18
CA PRO A 78 -31.81 55.27 15.77
C PRO A 78 -30.40 54.90 16.28
N ALA A 79 -30.35 54.05 17.30
CA ALA A 79 -29.07 53.55 17.81
C ALA A 79 -28.33 52.78 16.71
N ARG A 80 -27.03 53.01 16.57
CA ARG A 80 -26.22 52.47 15.48
C ARG A 80 -24.86 51.99 15.97
N LEU A 81 -24.25 51.11 15.20
CA LEU A 81 -22.87 50.71 15.34
C LEU A 81 -21.96 51.80 14.77
N LEU A 82 -21.04 52.31 15.59
CA LEU A 82 -20.10 53.37 15.22
C LEU A 82 -18.79 52.80 14.67
N GLU A 83 -18.34 51.68 15.21
CA GLU A 83 -17.04 51.09 14.89
C GLU A 83 -17.10 49.58 15.12
N THR A 84 -16.43 48.82 14.25
CA THR A 84 -16.22 47.38 14.39
C THR A 84 -14.73 47.12 14.27
N GLN A 85 -14.15 46.45 15.26
CA GLN A 85 -12.77 46.05 15.27
C GLN A 85 -12.66 44.52 15.26
N LEU A 86 -11.73 44.01 14.48
CA LEU A 86 -11.50 42.58 14.32
C LEU A 86 -10.08 42.23 14.78
N LEU A 87 -9.96 41.10 15.50
CA LEU A 87 -8.69 40.47 15.79
C LEU A 87 -8.79 38.97 15.50
N VAL A 88 -7.88 38.47 14.68
CA VAL A 88 -7.75 37.04 14.36
C VAL A 88 -6.54 36.50 15.09
N THR A 89 -6.74 35.48 15.93
CA THR A 89 -5.68 34.76 16.63
C THR A 89 -5.59 33.34 16.08
N PRO A 90 -4.59 33.04 15.23
CA PRO A 90 -4.36 31.68 14.73
C PRO A 90 -4.10 30.68 15.86
N PRO A 91 -4.35 29.38 15.64
CA PRO A 91 -3.95 28.34 16.59
C PRO A 91 -2.44 28.35 16.84
N ALA A 92 -2.02 27.97 18.05
CA ALA A 92 -0.62 27.99 18.46
C ALA A 92 0.29 27.14 17.55
N TYR A 93 -0.20 25.99 17.06
CA TYR A 93 0.58 25.10 16.19
C TYR A 93 1.03 25.83 14.91
N THR A 94 0.21 26.72 14.35
CA THR A 94 0.55 27.47 13.12
C THR A 94 1.74 28.42 13.29
N ARG A 95 2.11 28.78 14.53
CA ARG A 95 3.15 29.78 14.89
C ARG A 95 2.97 31.14 14.22
N ARG A 96 1.77 31.46 13.73
CA ARG A 96 1.46 32.76 13.14
C ARG A 96 1.04 33.75 14.21
N ALA A 97 1.55 34.98 14.12
CA ALA A 97 1.14 36.05 15.00
C ALA A 97 -0.35 36.38 14.80
N ALA A 98 -1.00 36.84 15.88
CA ALA A 98 -2.34 37.42 15.76
C ALA A 98 -2.30 38.63 14.83
N PHE A 99 -3.35 38.85 14.06
CA PHE A 99 -3.43 39.96 13.10
C PHE A 99 -4.83 40.56 13.07
N ALA A 100 -4.90 41.85 12.73
CA ALA A 100 -6.15 42.54 12.48
C ALA A 100 -6.40 42.61 10.96
N PRO A 101 -7.53 42.07 10.45
CA PRO A 101 -7.82 42.12 9.02
C PRO A 101 -8.18 43.56 8.59
N ALA A 102 -7.78 43.93 7.37
CA ALA A 102 -8.06 45.27 6.81
C ALA A 102 -9.52 45.46 6.37
N GLN A 103 -10.25 44.36 6.14
CA GLN A 103 -11.63 44.35 5.65
C GLN A 103 -12.47 43.37 6.48
N ALA A 104 -13.79 43.55 6.44
CA ALA A 104 -14.72 42.71 7.20
C ALA A 104 -14.83 41.32 6.59
N SER A 105 -14.58 41.19 5.29
CA SER A 105 -14.32 39.89 4.67
C SER A 105 -12.82 39.60 4.70
N PHE A 106 -12.41 38.43 5.22
CA PHE A 106 -10.99 38.10 5.39
C PHE A 106 -10.75 36.58 5.38
N ARG A 107 -9.47 36.20 5.30
CA ARG A 107 -9.00 34.82 5.36
C ARG A 107 -8.32 34.51 6.68
N CYS A 108 -8.53 33.31 7.22
CA CYS A 108 -7.85 32.84 8.43
C CYS A 108 -7.59 31.32 8.39
N PRO A 109 -6.60 30.80 9.14
CA PRO A 109 -6.42 29.36 9.26
C PRO A 109 -7.56 28.70 10.02
N GLN A 110 -7.78 27.40 9.78
CA GLN A 110 -8.72 26.59 10.53
C GLN A 110 -8.38 26.57 12.02
N GLY A 111 -9.40 26.61 12.88
CA GLY A 111 -9.25 26.71 14.33
C GLY A 111 -8.88 28.12 14.81
N ALA A 112 -8.75 29.11 13.92
CA ALA A 112 -8.47 30.49 14.34
C ALA A 112 -9.63 31.05 15.16
N ARG A 113 -9.26 31.80 16.19
CA ARG A 113 -10.18 32.51 17.07
C ARG A 113 -10.34 33.94 16.57
N VAL A 114 -11.56 34.29 16.17
CA VAL A 114 -11.90 35.62 15.72
C VAL A 114 -12.65 36.34 16.83
N ARG A 115 -12.21 37.55 17.15
CA ARG A 115 -12.84 38.44 18.12
C ARG A 115 -13.35 39.69 17.42
N TRP A 116 -14.64 39.94 17.58
CA TRP A 116 -15.31 41.17 17.18
C TRP A 116 -15.43 42.08 18.39
N ARG A 117 -14.99 43.33 18.27
CA ARG A 117 -15.29 44.39 19.22
C ARG A 117 -16.08 45.48 18.52
N VAL A 118 -17.20 45.87 19.11
CA VAL A 118 -18.09 46.83 18.49
C VAL A 118 -18.43 47.95 19.46
N ARG A 119 -18.39 49.19 18.94
CA ARG A 119 -18.77 50.38 19.69
C ARG A 119 -20.13 50.86 19.21
N VAL A 120 -21.08 51.00 20.13
CA VAL A 120 -22.44 51.47 19.81
C VAL A 120 -22.62 52.94 20.19
N SER A 121 -23.54 53.64 19.51
CA SER A 121 -23.79 55.06 19.77
C SER A 121 -24.48 55.33 21.10
N ARG A 122 -25.35 54.40 21.53
CA ARG A 122 -26.07 54.45 22.81
C ARG A 122 -26.53 53.04 23.19
N PRO A 123 -26.61 52.74 24.50
CA PRO A 123 -27.20 51.49 24.96
C PRO A 123 -28.70 51.50 24.63
N VAL A 124 -29.24 50.37 24.20
CA VAL A 124 -30.66 50.23 23.82
C VAL A 124 -31.31 49.20 24.72
N ALA A 125 -32.53 49.49 25.19
CA ALA A 125 -33.33 48.58 26.01
C ALA A 125 -33.63 47.22 25.33
N GLY A 126 -33.47 47.14 23.99
CA GLY A 126 -33.75 45.97 23.15
C GLY A 126 -32.60 44.97 22.95
N GLY A 127 -31.51 45.08 23.72
CA GLY A 127 -30.47 44.04 23.79
C GLY A 127 -29.12 44.40 23.14
N ALA A 128 -28.10 43.59 23.46
CA ALA A 128 -26.74 43.73 22.94
C ALA A 128 -26.69 43.48 21.41
N PRO A 129 -25.65 43.98 20.70
CA PRO A 129 -25.38 43.57 19.33
C PRO A 129 -25.34 42.05 19.18
N VAL A 130 -25.73 41.54 18.01
CA VAL A 130 -25.76 40.10 17.71
C VAL A 130 -24.97 39.83 16.44
N LEU A 131 -24.10 38.83 16.49
CA LEU A 131 -23.40 38.24 15.35
C LEU A 131 -24.26 37.09 14.81
N GLU A 132 -24.75 37.22 13.58
CA GLU A 132 -25.44 36.15 12.86
C GLU A 132 -24.44 35.47 11.93
N MET A 133 -24.20 34.17 12.12
CA MET A 133 -23.26 33.40 11.30
C MET A 133 -23.92 32.07 10.93
N GLY A 134 -24.22 31.88 9.64
CA GLY A 134 -25.09 30.79 9.19
C GLY A 134 -26.45 30.82 9.92
N GLY A 135 -26.84 29.69 10.54
CA GLY A 135 -28.06 29.58 11.35
C GLY A 135 -27.89 29.96 12.84
N ARG A 136 -26.68 30.36 13.26
CA ARG A 136 -26.38 30.66 14.67
C ARG A 136 -26.41 32.16 14.93
N ARG A 137 -26.94 32.54 16.10
CA ARG A 137 -26.90 33.91 16.63
C ARG A 137 -26.04 33.92 17.90
N VAL A 138 -25.00 34.75 17.91
CA VAL A 138 -24.11 34.94 19.05
C VAL A 138 -24.31 36.35 19.58
N ALA A 139 -24.84 36.46 20.80
CA ALA A 139 -24.99 37.75 21.46
C ALA A 139 -23.63 38.27 21.96
N PHE A 140 -23.36 39.55 21.74
CA PHE A 140 -22.14 40.17 22.26
C PHE A 140 -22.26 40.42 23.77
N ARG A 141 -21.13 40.37 24.46
CA ARG A 141 -21.01 40.66 25.90
C ARG A 141 -20.42 42.06 26.09
N PRO A 142 -20.86 42.83 27.10
CA PRO A 142 -20.27 44.13 27.39
C PRO A 142 -18.80 43.97 27.84
N VAL A 143 -17.92 44.88 27.40
CA VAL A 143 -16.51 44.89 27.80
C VAL A 143 -16.36 45.64 29.12
N ALA A 144 -15.80 44.96 30.13
CA ALA A 144 -15.55 45.58 31.44
C ALA A 144 -14.63 46.80 31.31
N GLY A 145 -15.03 47.93 31.90
CA GLY A 145 -14.27 49.18 31.87
C GLY A 145 -14.39 50.02 30.59
N ALA A 146 -15.17 49.57 29.59
CA ALA A 146 -15.42 50.34 28.36
C ALA A 146 -16.92 50.52 28.10
N ALA A 147 -17.44 51.72 28.38
CA ALA A 147 -18.84 52.05 28.13
C ALA A 147 -19.17 51.93 26.63
N ASN A 148 -20.32 51.34 26.32
CA ASN A 148 -20.83 51.14 24.95
C ASN A 148 -19.95 50.27 24.05
N MET A 149 -19.01 49.51 24.62
CA MET A 149 -18.20 48.53 23.91
C MET A 149 -18.70 47.12 24.22
N PHE A 150 -18.87 46.33 23.16
CA PHE A 150 -19.31 44.95 23.25
C PHE A 150 -18.34 44.05 22.49
N GLU A 151 -18.15 42.83 22.97
CA GLU A 151 -17.30 41.85 22.31
C GLU A 151 -17.98 40.49 22.13
N ALA A 152 -17.65 39.83 21.03
CA ALA A 152 -18.02 38.45 20.73
C ALA A 152 -16.78 37.72 20.21
N GLU A 153 -16.67 36.44 20.54
CA GLU A 153 -15.55 35.61 20.14
C GLU A 153 -16.08 34.28 19.61
N GLN A 154 -15.49 33.81 18.51
CA GLN A 154 -15.88 32.55 17.90
C GLN A 154 -14.66 31.87 17.25
N VAL A 155 -14.58 30.56 17.41
CA VAL A 155 -13.58 29.71 16.75
C VAL A 155 -14.09 29.30 15.37
N MET A 156 -13.26 29.48 14.35
CA MET A 156 -13.57 29.25 12.95
C MET A 156 -13.04 27.89 12.49
N ASN A 157 -13.92 26.89 12.32
CA ASN A 157 -13.54 25.56 11.82
C ASN A 157 -13.88 25.34 10.35
N ALA A 158 -14.76 26.17 9.78
CA ALA A 158 -15.19 26.12 8.40
C ALA A 158 -15.53 27.54 7.91
N SER A 159 -15.41 27.76 6.60
CA SER A 159 -15.78 29.02 5.97
C SER A 159 -17.25 29.36 6.24
N ALA A 160 -17.50 30.64 6.49
CA ALA A 160 -18.83 31.09 6.90
C ALA A 160 -19.12 32.51 6.41
N LEU A 161 -20.41 32.77 6.19
CA LEU A 161 -20.93 34.11 6.01
C LEU A 161 -21.48 34.63 7.33
N TYR A 162 -21.18 35.89 7.65
CA TYR A 162 -21.65 36.53 8.87
C TYR A 162 -22.22 37.93 8.64
N ARG A 163 -23.08 38.36 9.55
CA ARG A 163 -23.72 39.68 9.58
C ARG A 163 -23.79 40.19 11.01
N LEU A 164 -23.81 41.50 11.18
CA LEU A 164 -24.04 42.16 12.47
C LEU A 164 -25.46 42.72 12.50
N ARG A 165 -26.17 42.47 13.61
CA ARG A 165 -27.51 43.00 13.87
C ARG A 165 -27.48 43.85 15.13
N PHE A 166 -28.03 45.06 15.05
CA PHE A 166 -28.20 45.94 16.21
C PHE A 166 -29.38 46.89 16.00
N ALA A 167 -30.22 47.05 17.02
CA ALA A 167 -31.36 47.97 17.03
C ALA A 167 -32.26 47.90 15.77
N GLY A 168 -32.56 46.69 15.30
CA GLY A 168 -33.37 46.45 14.10
C GLY A 168 -32.64 46.63 12.76
N THR A 169 -31.40 47.09 12.76
CA THR A 169 -30.56 47.27 11.57
C THR A 169 -29.65 46.06 11.36
N VAL A 170 -29.42 45.67 10.10
CA VAL A 170 -28.56 44.52 9.73
C VAL A 170 -27.48 45.00 8.75
N SER A 171 -26.26 44.49 8.92
CA SER A 171 -25.15 44.74 8.01
C SER A 171 -25.28 43.98 6.68
N ASP A 172 -24.39 44.31 5.75
CA ASP A 172 -24.09 43.43 4.62
C ASP A 172 -23.56 42.07 5.09
N ASP A 173 -23.57 41.07 4.20
CA ASP A 173 -22.97 39.76 4.45
C ASP A 173 -21.47 39.82 4.22
N TYR A 174 -20.67 39.40 5.20
CA TYR A 174 -19.22 39.32 5.09
C TYR A 174 -18.77 37.87 5.13
N ALA A 175 -17.63 37.60 4.50
CA ALA A 175 -17.08 36.26 4.40
C ALA A 175 -15.86 36.06 5.29
N ILE A 176 -15.86 34.94 6.01
CA ILE A 176 -14.66 34.40 6.64
C ILE A 176 -14.28 33.18 5.83
N ASP A 177 -13.16 33.27 5.14
CA ASP A 177 -12.61 32.20 4.30
C ASP A 177 -11.55 31.44 5.11
N VAL A 178 -11.93 30.25 5.57
CA VAL A 178 -11.13 29.40 6.45
C VAL A 178 -10.25 28.49 5.61
N GLN A 179 -8.93 28.65 5.75
CA GLN A 179 -7.94 27.79 5.12
C GLN A 179 -7.77 26.53 5.96
N ALA A 180 -8.24 25.40 5.43
CA ALA A 180 -8.03 24.09 6.02
C ALA A 180 -6.54 23.76 6.10
N ASP A 181 -6.17 23.08 7.17
CA ASP A 181 -4.82 22.57 7.39
C ASP A 181 -4.55 21.36 6.50
N GLN A 182 -3.38 21.30 5.86
CA GLN A 182 -3.05 20.23 4.93
C GLN A 182 -2.16 19.19 5.60
N ALA A 183 -2.49 17.91 5.40
CA ALA A 183 -1.59 16.85 5.84
C ALA A 183 -0.24 16.93 5.10
N PRO A 184 0.87 16.47 5.72
CA PRO A 184 2.17 16.48 5.09
C PRO A 184 2.21 15.77 3.73
N ALA A 185 3.02 16.27 2.81
CA ALA A 185 3.31 15.60 1.55
C ALA A 185 4.68 14.92 1.61
N VAL A 186 4.73 13.62 1.30
CA VAL A 186 5.94 12.80 1.31
C VAL A 186 6.26 12.33 -0.10
N ARG A 187 7.44 12.66 -0.62
CA ARG A 187 7.91 12.22 -1.93
C ARG A 187 9.29 11.60 -1.86
N ILE A 188 9.40 10.31 -2.16
CA ILE A 188 10.71 9.64 -2.30
C ILE A 188 11.36 10.08 -3.61
N LEU A 189 12.60 10.56 -3.53
CA LEU A 189 13.43 10.99 -4.65
C LEU A 189 14.34 9.87 -5.15
N THR A 190 14.82 9.04 -4.22
CA THR A 190 15.70 7.90 -4.50
C THR A 190 15.47 6.87 -3.39
N PRO A 191 15.49 5.57 -3.68
CA PRO A 191 15.63 4.92 -4.99
C PRO A 191 14.34 4.98 -5.84
N LYS A 192 14.28 4.25 -6.96
CA LYS A 192 13.04 4.05 -7.73
C LYS A 192 12.10 3.11 -6.98
N ALA A 193 10.80 3.13 -7.32
CA ALA A 193 9.77 2.29 -6.70
C ALA A 193 10.14 0.80 -6.64
N TYR A 194 10.82 0.28 -7.66
CA TYR A 194 11.47 -1.02 -7.65
C TYR A 194 12.97 -0.87 -7.89
N THR A 195 13.78 -1.52 -7.06
CA THR A 195 15.24 -1.52 -7.16
C THR A 195 15.79 -2.92 -6.96
N LEU A 196 16.46 -3.44 -7.99
CA LEU A 196 17.21 -4.70 -7.91
C LEU A 196 18.68 -4.40 -7.61
N VAL A 197 19.20 -4.93 -6.50
CA VAL A 197 20.61 -4.80 -6.12
C VAL A 197 21.39 -6.00 -6.65
N PRO A 198 22.40 -5.79 -7.52
CA PRO A 198 23.19 -6.88 -8.10
C PRO A 198 23.94 -7.67 -7.03
N ALA A 199 24.09 -8.98 -7.25
CA ALA A 199 24.79 -9.84 -6.30
C ALA A 199 26.31 -9.62 -6.26
N ARG A 200 26.90 -9.14 -7.37
CA ARG A 200 28.32 -8.82 -7.54
C ARG A 200 28.49 -7.43 -8.13
N GLY A 201 29.58 -6.76 -7.76
CA GLY A 201 29.99 -5.46 -8.34
C GLY A 201 29.31 -4.22 -7.76
N ALA A 202 28.28 -4.37 -6.93
CA ALA A 202 27.62 -3.27 -6.22
C ALA A 202 27.79 -3.41 -4.69
N ARG A 203 27.85 -2.27 -3.99
CA ARG A 203 27.73 -2.26 -2.53
C ARG A 203 26.28 -2.58 -2.17
N PRO A 204 26.00 -3.41 -1.14
CA PRO A 204 24.65 -3.76 -0.70
C PRO A 204 24.04 -2.62 0.14
N GLU A 205 24.09 -1.41 -0.40
CA GLU A 205 23.68 -0.17 0.25
C GLU A 205 22.75 0.58 -0.68
N VAL A 206 21.54 0.90 -0.20
CA VAL A 206 20.54 1.63 -0.98
C VAL A 206 20.29 2.99 -0.32
N PRO A 207 20.67 4.10 -0.97
CA PRO A 207 20.41 5.42 -0.43
C PRO A 207 18.93 5.77 -0.61
N VAL A 208 18.26 6.03 0.51
CA VAL A 208 16.90 6.56 0.53
C VAL A 208 16.97 8.06 0.77
N ARG A 209 16.36 8.83 -0.13
CA ARG A 209 16.20 10.28 0.01
C ARG A 209 14.76 10.64 -0.28
N ALA A 210 14.16 11.47 0.56
CA ALA A 210 12.80 11.94 0.37
C ALA A 210 12.67 13.43 0.67
N LEU A 211 11.74 14.06 -0.04
CA LEU A 211 11.30 15.42 0.17
C LEU A 211 9.99 15.41 0.95
N LEU A 212 9.98 16.09 2.09
CA LEU A 212 8.83 16.28 2.95
C LEU A 212 8.39 17.74 2.85
N ARG A 213 7.08 17.98 2.79
CA ARG A 213 6.49 19.34 2.72
C ARG A 213 5.25 19.43 3.61
N ASP A 214 5.08 20.61 4.19
CA ASP A 214 3.95 20.95 5.06
C ASP A 214 3.74 22.48 5.06
N ASP A 215 2.54 22.94 5.36
CA ASP A 215 2.19 24.37 5.39
C ASP A 215 2.51 25.03 6.75
N TYR A 216 2.41 24.31 7.88
CA TYR A 216 2.68 24.85 9.22
C TYR A 216 3.94 24.27 9.89
N GLY A 217 4.52 23.24 9.33
CA GLY A 217 5.83 22.69 9.67
C GLY A 217 5.78 21.23 10.11
N LEU A 218 6.83 20.51 9.74
CA LEU A 218 7.00 19.09 10.02
C LEU A 218 7.55 18.86 11.43
N SER A 219 6.88 18.04 12.24
CA SER A 219 7.31 17.70 13.60
C SER A 219 8.10 16.40 13.67
N ARG A 220 7.76 15.40 12.84
CA ARG A 220 8.35 14.06 12.89
C ARG A 220 8.47 13.45 11.51
N ALA A 221 9.51 12.64 11.31
CA ALA A 221 9.67 11.81 10.11
C ALA A 221 10.22 10.44 10.51
N GLU A 222 9.65 9.37 9.95
CA GLU A 222 10.06 7.99 10.21
C GLU A 222 10.19 7.22 8.90
N LEU A 223 11.19 6.36 8.82
CA LEU A 223 11.35 5.36 7.78
C LEU A 223 10.96 4.00 8.34
N VAL A 224 9.94 3.40 7.76
CA VAL A 224 9.46 2.06 8.14
C VAL A 224 9.92 1.07 7.09
N ILE A 225 10.59 0.01 7.52
CA ILE A 225 11.21 -1.00 6.67
C ILE A 225 10.64 -2.36 7.08
N THR A 226 10.09 -3.10 6.13
CA THR A 226 9.61 -4.47 6.32
C THR A 226 10.49 -5.40 5.51
N VAL A 227 11.27 -6.22 6.19
CA VAL A 227 12.15 -7.22 5.58
C VAL A 227 11.39 -8.54 5.44
N ALA A 228 11.43 -9.14 4.25
CA ALA A 228 10.88 -10.46 3.95
C ALA A 228 12.05 -11.43 3.68
N GLN A 229 12.18 -12.45 4.52
CA GLN A 229 13.28 -13.43 4.45
C GLN A 229 12.75 -14.82 4.13
N GLY A 230 13.42 -15.52 3.21
CA GLY A 230 13.13 -16.91 2.85
C GLY A 230 12.42 -17.07 1.50
N ALA A 231 12.30 -18.33 1.05
CA ALA A 231 11.70 -18.72 -0.23
C ALA A 231 10.54 -19.71 -0.04
N GLY A 232 9.54 -19.68 -0.92
CA GLY A 232 8.37 -20.56 -0.88
C GLY A 232 7.31 -20.12 0.14
N GLU A 233 6.67 -21.07 0.81
CA GLU A 233 5.53 -20.82 1.72
C GLU A 233 5.95 -20.36 3.14
N ALA A 234 7.24 -20.38 3.47
CA ALA A 234 7.76 -20.09 4.81
C ALA A 234 8.49 -18.72 4.92
N VAL A 235 7.89 -17.65 4.39
CA VAL A 235 8.46 -16.29 4.45
C VAL A 235 8.28 -15.68 5.84
N LYS A 236 9.36 -15.14 6.41
CA LYS A 236 9.33 -14.41 7.70
C LYS A 236 9.40 -12.91 7.46
N PHE A 237 8.56 -12.15 8.17
CA PHE A 237 8.52 -10.69 8.09
C PHE A 237 9.08 -10.05 9.37
N ARG A 238 9.93 -9.03 9.21
CA ARG A 238 10.46 -8.22 10.31
C ARG A 238 10.34 -6.74 9.98
N GLU A 239 9.63 -5.99 10.83
CA GLU A 239 9.53 -4.53 10.73
C GLU A 239 10.63 -3.84 11.54
N VAL A 240 11.25 -2.82 10.95
CA VAL A 240 12.25 -1.95 11.57
C VAL A 240 11.86 -0.50 11.29
N ARG A 241 11.83 0.32 12.35
CA ARG A 241 11.55 1.77 12.24
C ARG A 241 12.83 2.55 12.51
N ARG A 242 13.11 3.54 11.67
CA ARG A 242 14.23 4.48 11.84
C ARG A 242 13.69 5.89 11.93
N ASP A 243 14.13 6.60 12.97
CA ASP A 243 13.78 8.00 13.15
C ASP A 243 14.61 8.87 12.18
N LEU A 244 13.94 9.71 11.40
CA LEU A 244 14.52 10.67 10.47
C LEU A 244 14.31 12.12 10.95
N SER A 245 13.72 12.32 12.14
CA SER A 245 13.28 13.62 12.63
C SER A 245 14.43 14.58 12.93
N THR A 246 15.64 14.06 13.21
CA THR A 246 16.85 14.87 13.43
C THR A 246 17.15 15.80 12.24
N ALA A 247 16.81 15.40 11.02
CA ALA A 247 17.04 16.19 9.82
C ALA A 247 16.00 17.32 9.61
N LEU A 248 14.91 17.36 10.39
CA LEU A 248 13.88 18.39 10.26
C LEU A 248 14.32 19.71 10.91
N GLY A 249 15.10 19.70 11.99
CA GLY A 249 15.38 20.94 12.74
C GLY A 249 14.12 21.54 13.36
N ALA A 250 14.01 22.88 13.38
CA ALA A 250 12.95 23.60 14.10
C ALA A 250 11.63 23.75 13.31
N LEU A 251 10.96 22.63 13.00
CA LEU A 251 9.66 22.56 12.29
C LEU A 251 9.69 23.27 10.92
N PRO A 252 10.39 22.71 9.92
CA PRO A 252 10.50 23.32 8.60
C PRO A 252 9.22 23.07 7.79
N ALA A 253 8.85 24.02 6.93
CA ALA A 253 7.79 23.81 5.92
C ALA A 253 8.23 22.84 4.82
N GLN A 254 9.54 22.69 4.61
CA GLN A 254 10.11 21.75 3.63
C GLN A 254 11.43 21.20 4.15
N ALA A 255 11.58 19.88 4.12
CA ALA A 255 12.82 19.21 4.52
C ALA A 255 13.19 18.09 3.56
N THR A 256 14.48 17.85 3.39
CA THR A 256 14.98 16.65 2.73
C THR A 256 15.58 15.73 3.76
N VAL A 257 15.01 14.52 3.87
CA VAL A 257 15.48 13.48 4.79
C VAL A 257 16.20 12.40 4.00
N GLY A 258 17.17 11.75 4.65
CA GLY A 258 17.94 10.68 4.03
C GLY A 258 18.33 9.60 5.02
N SER A 259 18.38 8.37 4.54
CA SER A 259 18.89 7.21 5.28
C SER A 259 19.55 6.24 4.31
N LEU A 260 20.66 5.63 4.72
CA LEU A 260 21.33 4.59 3.96
C LEU A 260 20.84 3.22 4.45
N LEU A 261 20.20 2.45 3.58
CA LEU A 261 19.78 1.07 3.87
C LEU A 261 20.94 0.12 3.57
N ASN A 262 21.61 -0.37 4.60
CA ASN A 262 22.58 -1.45 4.46
C ASN A 262 21.85 -2.80 4.55
N LEU A 263 21.77 -3.52 3.44
CA LEU A 263 20.96 -4.75 3.33
C LEU A 263 21.48 -5.85 4.27
N LYS A 264 22.81 -5.96 4.41
CA LYS A 264 23.44 -6.94 5.31
C LYS A 264 23.11 -6.66 6.78
N GLN A 265 23.19 -5.40 7.20
CA GLN A 265 22.88 -5.02 8.59
C GLN A 265 21.38 -5.17 8.92
N LEU A 266 20.51 -5.10 7.91
CA LEU A 266 19.09 -5.40 8.05
C LEU A 266 18.79 -6.91 8.10
N GLY A 267 19.81 -7.75 7.89
CA GLY A 267 19.71 -9.21 7.92
C GLY A 267 19.32 -9.85 6.59
N LEU A 268 19.24 -9.09 5.49
CA LEU A 268 18.93 -9.68 4.18
C LEU A 268 20.07 -10.54 3.66
N THR A 269 19.69 -11.60 2.97
CA THR A 269 20.55 -12.48 2.19
C THR A 269 20.20 -12.41 0.69
N TYR A 270 20.93 -13.12 -0.16
CA TYR A 270 20.65 -13.14 -1.60
C TYR A 270 19.29 -13.79 -1.87
N GLY A 271 18.46 -13.14 -2.70
CA GLY A 271 17.09 -13.56 -2.98
C GLY A 271 16.03 -12.91 -2.07
N ASP A 272 16.44 -12.32 -0.93
CA ASP A 272 15.51 -11.66 -0.01
C ASP A 272 15.07 -10.27 -0.53
N GLU A 273 13.92 -9.83 -0.02
CA GLU A 273 13.27 -8.58 -0.41
C GLU A 273 13.00 -7.71 0.82
N LEU A 274 13.00 -6.39 0.63
CA LEU A 274 12.48 -5.44 1.62
C LEU A 274 11.53 -4.46 0.97
N TYR A 275 10.52 -4.08 1.75
CA TYR A 275 9.61 -2.99 1.46
C TYR A 275 9.92 -1.85 2.41
N PHE A 276 9.86 -0.61 1.94
CA PHE A 276 9.94 0.53 2.84
C PHE A 276 9.02 1.67 2.41
N TYR A 277 8.60 2.47 3.37
CA TYR A 277 7.91 3.73 3.13
C TYR A 277 8.35 4.76 4.17
N ILE A 278 8.13 6.04 3.87
CA ILE A 278 8.41 7.12 4.80
C ILE A 278 7.07 7.70 5.28
N SER A 279 6.98 7.90 6.58
CA SER A 279 5.87 8.58 7.25
C SER A 279 6.35 9.93 7.77
N ALA A 280 5.52 10.96 7.65
CA ALA A 280 5.76 12.28 8.19
C ALA A 280 4.56 12.75 9.01
N ARG A 281 4.83 13.53 10.06
CA ARG A 281 3.84 14.14 10.93
C ARG A 281 4.03 15.64 10.97
N ASP A 282 2.95 16.40 10.85
CA ASP A 282 2.96 17.86 11.05
C ASP A 282 2.91 18.23 12.55
N ASN A 283 2.77 19.50 12.85
CA ASN A 283 2.63 20.02 14.21
C ASN A 283 1.20 19.95 14.79
N ASN A 284 0.18 19.77 13.95
CA ASN A 284 -1.21 19.61 14.36
C ASN A 284 -1.56 18.13 14.64
N GLY A 285 -0.64 17.23 14.32
CA GLY A 285 -0.74 15.80 14.55
C GLY A 285 -1.22 14.98 13.35
N HIS A 286 -1.44 15.58 12.17
CA HIS A 286 -1.75 14.84 10.95
C HIS A 286 -0.56 14.01 10.50
N ASN A 287 -0.86 12.80 10.03
CA ASN A 287 0.14 11.87 9.53
C ASN A 287 -0.10 11.62 8.04
N ALA A 288 0.97 11.52 7.27
CA ALA A 288 0.94 11.11 5.89
C ALA A 288 2.13 10.18 5.59
N ARG A 289 1.95 9.28 4.62
CA ARG A 289 3.00 8.34 4.20
C ARG A 289 3.17 8.33 2.69
N SER A 290 4.36 7.96 2.24
CA SER A 290 4.61 7.62 0.83
C SER A 290 3.98 6.27 0.46
N ASP A 291 3.95 6.00 -0.83
CA ASP A 291 3.81 4.64 -1.34
C ASP A 291 4.96 3.74 -0.85
N ALA A 292 4.73 2.43 -0.90
CA ALA A 292 5.74 1.42 -0.56
C ALA A 292 6.70 1.20 -1.73
N TYR A 293 8.00 1.13 -1.43
CA TYR A 293 9.08 0.91 -2.38
C TYR A 293 9.70 -0.45 -2.10
N LEU A 294 9.98 -1.21 -3.16
CA LEU A 294 10.56 -2.55 -3.11
C LEU A 294 12.03 -2.52 -3.48
N VAL A 295 12.86 -3.12 -2.63
CA VAL A 295 14.26 -3.40 -2.91
C VAL A 295 14.47 -4.91 -2.82
N GLN A 296 14.98 -5.50 -3.90
CA GLN A 296 15.29 -6.93 -3.97
C GLN A 296 16.80 -7.11 -4.07
N TRP A 297 17.35 -8.06 -3.32
CA TRP A 297 18.73 -8.46 -3.49
C TRP A 297 18.80 -9.65 -4.44
N GLN A 298 19.45 -9.48 -5.59
CA GLN A 298 19.55 -10.52 -6.62
C GLN A 298 20.04 -11.86 -6.06
N ASP A 299 19.34 -12.93 -6.43
CA ASP A 299 19.70 -14.30 -6.06
C ASP A 299 20.95 -14.80 -6.81
N THR A 300 21.97 -15.20 -6.07
CA THR A 300 23.21 -15.78 -6.60
C THR A 300 23.03 -17.19 -7.17
N ALA A 301 22.03 -17.95 -6.73
CA ALA A 301 21.76 -19.30 -7.21
C ALA A 301 21.26 -19.30 -8.67
N GLN A 302 20.61 -18.21 -9.10
CA GLN A 302 20.14 -18.04 -10.48
C GLN A 302 21.16 -17.32 -11.38
N ALA A 303 22.06 -16.51 -10.80
CA ALA A 303 23.04 -15.72 -11.55
C ALA A 303 24.24 -16.53 -12.12
N ALA A 304 24.41 -17.80 -11.74
CA ALA A 304 25.39 -18.71 -12.34
C ALA A 304 24.89 -19.41 -13.63
N GLY A 305 23.65 -19.13 -14.05
CA GLY A 305 23.03 -19.71 -15.25
C GLY A 305 23.19 -18.84 -16.48
N VAL A 306 24.40 -18.68 -17.01
CA VAL A 306 24.53 -18.29 -18.43
C VAL A 306 24.36 -19.54 -19.27
N SER A 307 23.10 -19.94 -19.46
CA SER A 307 22.63 -20.50 -20.73
C SER A 307 21.10 -20.53 -20.71
N GLY A 308 20.49 -19.57 -21.39
CA GLY A 308 19.10 -19.69 -21.78
C GLY A 308 18.93 -20.92 -22.66
N LEU A 309 18.27 -21.95 -22.14
CA LEU A 309 17.32 -22.82 -22.84
C LEU A 309 16.85 -23.87 -21.81
N MET A 310 15.54 -24.08 -21.74
CA MET A 310 14.84 -25.13 -20.99
C MET A 310 14.50 -24.79 -19.52
N GLY A 311 13.27 -24.33 -19.33
CA GLY A 311 12.61 -24.30 -18.03
C GLY A 311 12.38 -25.72 -17.49
N GLY A 312 12.69 -25.89 -16.20
CA GLY A 312 12.38 -27.05 -15.38
C GLY A 312 13.33 -27.11 -14.19
N PRO A 313 12.85 -27.13 -12.93
CA PRO A 313 13.74 -27.23 -11.78
C PRO A 313 14.25 -28.67 -11.70
N LYS A 314 15.58 -28.85 -11.76
CA LYS A 314 16.23 -30.11 -11.38
C LYS A 314 17.42 -29.79 -10.49
N VAL A 315 17.25 -30.05 -9.19
CA VAL A 315 18.38 -30.27 -8.29
C VAL A 315 18.16 -31.62 -7.63
N ALA A 316 19.07 -32.57 -7.86
CA ALA A 316 19.18 -33.78 -7.05
C ALA A 316 20.64 -33.91 -6.57
N PRO A 317 20.90 -34.37 -5.33
CA PRO A 317 22.24 -34.46 -4.75
C PRO A 317 23.21 -35.39 -5.51
N ALA A 318 24.51 -35.14 -5.36
CA ALA A 318 25.60 -35.62 -6.20
C ALA A 318 26.04 -37.11 -6.05
N TYR A 319 25.23 -38.02 -5.50
CA TYR A 319 25.68 -39.39 -5.16
C TYR A 319 24.93 -40.54 -5.85
N PHE A 320 24.51 -40.39 -7.12
CA PHE A 320 23.85 -41.48 -7.83
C PHE A 320 24.74 -42.13 -8.91
N ARG A 321 25.11 -43.40 -8.71
CA ARG A 321 25.76 -44.24 -9.73
C ARG A 321 24.77 -44.58 -10.86
N SER A 322 25.24 -44.58 -12.11
CA SER A 322 24.40 -44.92 -13.27
C SER A 322 24.49 -46.41 -13.61
N GLN A 323 23.50 -46.96 -14.33
CA GLN A 323 23.54 -48.36 -14.80
C GLN A 323 24.82 -48.69 -15.60
N ARG A 324 25.34 -47.72 -16.36
CA ARG A 324 26.59 -47.89 -17.10
C ARG A 324 27.80 -47.98 -16.18
N GLN A 325 27.80 -47.22 -15.08
CA GLN A 325 28.86 -47.28 -14.08
C GLN A 325 28.86 -48.63 -13.36
N LEU A 326 27.69 -49.15 -12.99
CA LEU A 326 27.55 -50.48 -12.39
C LEU A 326 28.09 -51.59 -13.30
N ILE A 327 27.79 -51.54 -14.60
CA ILE A 327 28.35 -52.48 -15.58
C ILE A 327 29.89 -52.41 -15.61
N ILE A 328 30.46 -51.21 -15.60
CA ILE A 328 31.91 -51.01 -15.61
C ILE A 328 32.54 -51.60 -14.33
N ASP A 329 31.91 -51.37 -13.18
CA ASP A 329 32.41 -51.84 -11.89
C ASP A 329 32.25 -53.37 -11.75
N THR A 330 31.16 -53.95 -12.27
CA THR A 330 30.96 -55.40 -12.37
C THR A 330 31.99 -56.04 -13.31
N GLN A 331 32.31 -55.40 -14.44
CA GLN A 331 33.38 -55.85 -15.34
C GLN A 331 34.77 -55.78 -14.70
N LYS A 332 35.05 -54.70 -13.97
CA LYS A 332 36.29 -54.53 -13.21
C LYS A 332 36.42 -55.62 -12.15
N LEU A 333 35.35 -55.90 -11.41
CA LEU A 333 35.31 -56.98 -10.41
C LEU A 333 35.60 -58.35 -11.04
N LEU A 334 35.14 -58.59 -12.25
CA LEU A 334 35.43 -59.82 -13.00
C LEU A 334 36.87 -59.90 -13.51
N ALA A 335 37.43 -58.78 -13.98
CA ALA A 335 38.84 -58.72 -14.39
C ALA A 335 39.78 -58.96 -13.21
N ASP A 336 39.43 -58.45 -12.03
CA ASP A 336 40.20 -58.60 -10.80
C ASP A 336 39.92 -59.93 -10.07
N ARG A 337 38.97 -60.75 -10.54
CA ARG A 337 38.54 -62.00 -9.87
C ARG A 337 39.70 -62.95 -9.53
N LYS A 338 40.72 -63.03 -10.39
CA LYS A 338 41.90 -63.90 -10.15
C LYS A 338 42.84 -63.37 -9.05
N LYS A 339 42.70 -62.11 -8.66
CA LYS A 339 43.55 -61.40 -7.67
C LYS A 339 42.87 -61.23 -6.32
N LEU A 340 41.59 -61.59 -6.20
CA LEU A 340 40.77 -61.39 -5.00
C LEU A 340 40.51 -62.71 -4.29
N THR A 341 40.44 -62.67 -2.97
CA THR A 341 39.98 -63.83 -2.19
C THR A 341 38.47 -64.07 -2.41
N PRO A 342 37.95 -65.29 -2.21
CA PRO A 342 36.51 -65.56 -2.32
C PRO A 342 35.63 -64.68 -1.41
N SER A 343 36.15 -64.28 -0.25
CA SER A 343 35.47 -63.39 0.70
C SER A 343 35.39 -61.95 0.17
N GLU A 344 36.50 -61.41 -0.35
CA GLU A 344 36.53 -60.06 -0.92
C GLU A 344 35.68 -59.95 -2.19
N LEU A 345 35.67 -60.99 -3.03
CA LEU A 345 34.81 -61.04 -4.21
C LEU A 345 33.33 -60.97 -3.82
N THR A 346 32.93 -61.74 -2.80
CA THR A 346 31.55 -61.74 -2.28
C THR A 346 31.18 -60.39 -1.68
N SER A 347 32.06 -59.76 -0.88
CA SER A 347 31.81 -58.45 -0.29
C SER A 347 31.61 -57.37 -1.37
N ARG A 348 32.53 -57.29 -2.34
CA ARG A 348 32.44 -56.31 -3.43
C ARG A 348 31.26 -56.57 -4.36
N ALA A 349 30.91 -57.83 -4.62
CA ALA A 349 29.71 -58.16 -5.38
C ALA A 349 28.43 -57.72 -4.64
N ASN A 350 28.39 -57.87 -3.31
CA ASN A 350 27.25 -57.45 -2.50
C ASN A 350 27.10 -55.90 -2.45
N GLU A 351 28.21 -55.16 -2.37
CA GLU A 351 28.20 -53.69 -2.47
C GLU A 351 27.63 -53.22 -3.81
N LEU A 352 28.04 -53.83 -4.93
CA LEU A 352 27.46 -53.56 -6.24
C LEU A 352 25.97 -53.93 -6.30
N GLY A 353 25.56 -55.00 -5.62
CA GLY A 353 24.16 -55.37 -5.46
C GLY A 353 23.36 -54.29 -4.72
N ALA A 354 23.92 -53.69 -3.66
CA ALA A 354 23.29 -52.60 -2.94
C ALA A 354 23.14 -51.33 -3.82
N ASP A 355 24.15 -51.01 -4.63
CA ASP A 355 24.04 -49.89 -5.58
C ASP A 355 23.00 -50.17 -6.68
N GLN A 356 22.92 -51.40 -7.18
CA GLN A 356 21.94 -51.83 -8.17
C GLN A 356 20.51 -51.75 -7.59
N GLN A 357 20.33 -52.07 -6.31
CA GLN A 357 19.07 -51.88 -5.57
C GLN A 357 18.72 -50.41 -5.43
N ALA A 358 19.66 -49.56 -5.02
CA ALA A 358 19.44 -48.13 -4.87
C ALA A 358 19.00 -47.48 -6.19
N LEU A 359 19.61 -47.91 -7.31
CA LEU A 359 19.21 -47.47 -8.64
C LEU A 359 17.80 -47.96 -9.02
N ARG A 360 17.47 -49.23 -8.72
CA ARG A 360 16.14 -49.81 -8.96
C ARG A 360 15.05 -49.07 -8.18
N LEU A 361 15.23 -48.85 -6.88
CA LEU A 361 14.27 -48.15 -6.02
C LEU A 361 14.01 -46.72 -6.49
N ARG A 362 15.05 -46.03 -6.99
CA ARG A 362 14.89 -44.68 -7.55
C ARG A 362 13.99 -44.66 -8.79
N TYR A 363 14.16 -45.62 -9.69
CA TYR A 363 13.29 -45.74 -10.86
C TYR A 363 11.89 -46.24 -10.49
N GLY A 364 11.77 -47.10 -9.46
CA GLY A 364 10.48 -47.52 -8.89
C GLY A 364 9.67 -46.35 -8.32
N LYS A 365 10.32 -45.49 -7.51
CA LYS A 365 9.70 -44.26 -6.98
C LYS A 365 9.20 -43.33 -8.10
N PHE A 366 9.90 -43.27 -9.24
CA PHE A 366 9.47 -42.48 -10.40
C PHE A 366 8.22 -43.05 -11.09
N MET A 367 7.88 -44.33 -10.91
CA MET A 367 6.65 -44.92 -11.45
C MET A 367 5.43 -44.73 -10.54
N GLY A 368 5.59 -44.17 -9.33
CA GLY A 368 4.52 -44.05 -8.35
C GLY A 368 4.07 -45.38 -7.73
N GLU A 369 4.78 -46.47 -8.03
CA GLU A 369 4.55 -47.78 -7.41
C GLU A 369 5.34 -47.84 -6.09
N GLU A 370 4.80 -47.25 -5.02
CA GLU A 370 5.20 -47.63 -3.65
C GLU A 370 4.82 -49.12 -3.48
N LEU A 371 5.81 -49.94 -3.14
CA LEU A 371 5.73 -51.41 -3.14
C LEU A 371 4.57 -51.94 -2.28
N GLU A 372 3.70 -52.77 -2.88
CA GLU A 372 2.95 -53.78 -2.12
C GLU A 372 3.95 -54.67 -1.37
N PRO A 373 3.84 -54.84 -0.04
CA PRO A 373 4.62 -55.82 0.67
C PRO A 373 3.85 -57.14 0.64
N GLY A 374 4.15 -58.04 -0.29
CA GLY A 374 3.55 -59.37 -0.23
C GLY A 374 3.65 -60.27 -1.45
N LEU A 375 4.83 -60.48 -2.03
CA LEU A 375 5.03 -61.60 -2.95
C LEU A 375 6.38 -62.30 -2.73
N GLY A 376 6.34 -63.30 -1.85
CA GLY A 376 7.35 -64.34 -1.70
C GLY A 376 6.87 -65.43 -0.73
N VAL A 377 6.95 -66.70 -1.14
CA VAL A 377 6.48 -67.96 -0.51
C VAL A 377 5.05 -68.32 -0.99
N THR A 378 4.73 -69.38 -1.74
CA THR A 378 5.32 -70.69 -2.08
C THR A 378 4.81 -71.17 -3.44
N ALA A 379 5.57 -72.05 -4.12
CA ALA A 379 5.13 -72.82 -5.28
C ALA A 379 4.16 -73.97 -4.91
N GLY A 380 3.15 -74.22 -5.76
CA GLY A 380 2.24 -75.39 -5.77
C GLY A 380 1.16 -75.23 -6.88
N PRO A 381 0.66 -76.31 -7.52
CA PRO A 381 0.52 -76.37 -8.97
C PRO A 381 -0.83 -75.98 -9.58
N GLU A 382 -0.72 -75.57 -10.86
CA GLU A 382 -1.66 -75.44 -11.98
C GLU A 382 -3.13 -75.87 -11.80
N THR A 383 -4.09 -74.99 -12.13
CA THR A 383 -5.26 -75.35 -12.97
C THR A 383 -5.84 -74.13 -13.71
N GLU A 384 -5.89 -74.28 -15.04
CA GLU A 384 -6.71 -73.72 -16.13
C GLU A 384 -7.68 -72.53 -15.95
N ALA A 385 -7.46 -71.53 -16.83
CA ALA A 385 -8.39 -70.95 -17.82
C ALA A 385 -9.76 -70.36 -17.41
N GLN A 386 -9.97 -69.04 -17.64
CA GLN A 386 -10.88 -68.45 -18.66
C GLN A 386 -11.16 -66.93 -18.43
N PRO A 387 -11.65 -66.17 -19.44
CA PRO A 387 -11.18 -64.81 -19.73
C PRO A 387 -12.11 -63.66 -19.28
N ALA A 388 -11.56 -62.45 -19.37
CA ALA A 388 -12.18 -61.15 -19.08
C ALA A 388 -13.49 -60.85 -19.82
N PRO A 389 -14.36 -59.96 -19.29
CA PRO A 389 -15.29 -59.19 -20.09
C PRO A 389 -14.80 -57.75 -20.30
N ARG A 390 -15.19 -57.27 -21.48
CA ARG A 390 -14.87 -56.01 -22.13
C ARG A 390 -15.91 -54.95 -21.74
N ALA A 391 -15.48 -53.69 -21.69
CA ALA A 391 -16.30 -52.51 -21.41
C ALA A 391 -17.19 -52.12 -22.60
N GLU A 392 -18.44 -51.69 -22.33
CA GLU A 392 -19.29 -50.82 -23.17
C GLU A 392 -20.30 -50.10 -22.22
N SER A 393 -20.16 -48.80 -21.95
CA SER A 393 -20.72 -47.63 -22.67
C SER A 393 -22.25 -47.57 -22.72
N HIS A 394 -22.87 -46.59 -22.03
CA HIS A 394 -24.15 -46.01 -22.44
C HIS A 394 -24.34 -44.58 -21.89
N ALA A 395 -24.58 -43.66 -22.81
CA ALA A 395 -25.45 -42.49 -22.70
C ALA A 395 -26.39 -42.55 -23.93
N PRO A 396 -27.40 -41.68 -24.13
CA PRO A 396 -28.28 -40.90 -23.24
C PRO A 396 -29.77 -41.34 -23.43
N ILE A 397 -30.79 -40.70 -22.83
CA ILE A 397 -31.82 -39.83 -23.50
C ILE A 397 -32.92 -39.49 -22.46
N ALA A 398 -33.52 -38.30 -22.68
CA ALA A 398 -34.54 -37.53 -21.98
C ALA A 398 -35.88 -38.20 -21.61
N GLU A 399 -36.58 -37.62 -20.62
CA GLU A 399 -37.89 -36.95 -20.82
C GLU A 399 -38.30 -36.10 -19.60
N ASP A 400 -39.11 -35.09 -19.88
CA ASP A 400 -39.59 -33.96 -19.06
C ASP A 400 -40.81 -34.33 -18.19
N ASP A 401 -40.98 -33.61 -17.08
CA ASP A 401 -42.19 -32.87 -16.67
C ASP A 401 -42.71 -33.02 -15.21
N ASP A 402 -42.91 -31.84 -14.62
CA ASP A 402 -43.80 -31.35 -13.55
C ASP A 402 -43.91 -31.93 -12.10
N THR A 403 -43.32 -31.16 -11.15
CA THR A 403 -43.82 -30.59 -9.85
C THR A 403 -44.75 -31.37 -8.87
N PRO A 404 -44.90 -30.95 -7.57
CA PRO A 404 -43.97 -30.42 -6.54
C PRO A 404 -44.09 -31.13 -5.15
N ALA A 405 -43.19 -30.80 -4.22
CA ALA A 405 -43.13 -31.27 -2.80
C ALA A 405 -44.36 -30.89 -1.93
N PRO A 406 -44.63 -31.50 -0.74
CA PRO A 406 -43.88 -31.13 0.47
C PRO A 406 -43.74 -32.17 1.64
N ALA A 407 -42.69 -31.94 2.45
CA ALA A 407 -42.61 -31.95 3.93
C ALA A 407 -42.84 -33.22 4.83
N ALA A 408 -41.74 -33.55 5.55
CA ALA A 408 -41.59 -33.69 7.02
C ALA A 408 -41.98 -34.99 7.79
N ALA A 409 -40.92 -35.74 8.20
CA ALA A 409 -40.53 -36.30 9.53
C ALA A 409 -41.54 -37.13 10.40
N PRO A 410 -41.18 -37.83 11.51
CA PRO A 410 -39.87 -38.11 12.15
C PRO A 410 -39.64 -39.57 12.73
N ALA A 411 -38.40 -39.82 13.19
CA ALA A 411 -37.98 -40.50 14.45
C ALA A 411 -38.00 -42.04 14.70
N ALA A 412 -37.02 -42.41 15.57
CA ALA A 412 -36.81 -43.59 16.44
C ALA A 412 -36.18 -44.84 15.80
N GLY A 413 -35.20 -45.52 16.40
CA GLY A 413 -34.53 -45.45 17.70
C GLY A 413 -33.84 -46.81 18.01
N HIS A 414 -33.00 -46.82 19.06
CA HIS A 414 -32.47 -48.01 19.78
C HIS A 414 -31.41 -48.87 19.05
N ASP A 415 -30.43 -49.50 19.71
CA ASP A 415 -30.00 -49.51 21.11
C ASP A 415 -28.60 -50.11 21.19
N ASP A 416 -27.96 -49.77 22.29
CA ASP A 416 -26.70 -50.23 22.86
C ASP A 416 -26.75 -51.71 23.28
N HIS A 417 -25.60 -52.41 23.23
CA HIS A 417 -25.00 -53.16 24.36
C HIS A 417 -24.04 -54.29 23.94
N ASP A 418 -22.86 -54.18 24.55
CA ASP A 418 -21.76 -55.14 24.68
C ASP A 418 -22.18 -56.53 25.20
N HIS A 419 -21.34 -57.54 24.96
CA HIS A 419 -20.81 -58.42 26.01
C HIS A 419 -19.58 -59.23 25.57
N GLU A 420 -18.75 -59.52 26.57
CA GLU A 420 -17.35 -59.93 26.56
C GLU A 420 -17.06 -61.44 26.35
N ALA A 421 -15.79 -61.67 25.97
CA ALA A 421 -14.81 -62.67 26.41
C ALA A 421 -15.03 -64.19 26.18
N SER A 422 -14.06 -64.80 25.48
CA SER A 422 -13.04 -65.69 26.10
C SER A 422 -11.97 -66.17 25.08
N ALA A 423 -10.69 -66.03 25.44
CA ALA A 423 -9.53 -66.70 24.81
C ALA A 423 -9.10 -67.89 25.70
N PRO A 424 -8.44 -68.96 25.17
CA PRO A 424 -6.96 -69.02 25.06
C PRO A 424 -6.47 -69.89 23.86
N MET A 425 -5.21 -70.09 23.43
CA MET A 425 -3.84 -69.72 23.83
C MET A 425 -2.86 -70.10 22.68
N GLY A 426 -1.76 -69.33 22.51
CA GLY A 426 -0.48 -69.74 21.89
C GLY A 426 -0.32 -69.37 20.41
N GLY A 427 0.74 -68.71 19.91
CA GLY A 427 1.98 -68.22 20.49
C GLY A 427 3.00 -67.98 19.36
N ASN A 428 3.54 -66.76 19.30
CA ASN A 428 4.69 -66.24 18.52
C ASN A 428 4.49 -65.78 17.05
N ALA A 429 4.26 -64.47 16.89
CA ALA A 429 4.70 -63.70 15.71
C ALA A 429 5.17 -62.27 16.12
N SER A 430 6.17 -61.78 15.38
CA SER A 430 7.00 -60.57 15.57
C SER A 430 6.24 -59.23 15.82
N PRO A 431 6.79 -58.29 16.63
CA PRO A 431 6.12 -57.06 17.07
C PRO A 431 6.09 -55.91 16.05
N THR A 432 6.28 -56.17 14.76
CA THR A 432 6.42 -55.11 13.74
C THR A 432 5.10 -54.76 13.05
N ALA A 433 4.17 -55.70 12.95
CA ALA A 433 2.91 -55.52 12.22
C ALA A 433 1.89 -54.65 12.97
N GLU A 434 1.83 -54.76 14.31
CA GLU A 434 0.91 -53.96 15.13
C GLU A 434 1.38 -52.51 15.26
N THR A 435 2.69 -52.26 15.34
CA THR A 435 3.25 -50.90 15.35
C THR A 435 3.02 -50.14 14.04
N ASP A 436 3.10 -50.82 12.90
CA ASP A 436 2.84 -50.19 11.58
C ASP A 436 1.35 -49.88 11.38
N ALA A 437 0.45 -50.71 11.92
CA ALA A 437 -0.99 -50.47 11.87
C ALA A 437 -1.43 -49.25 12.71
N LEU A 438 -0.75 -48.98 13.83
CA LEU A 438 -1.05 -47.84 14.70
C LEU A 438 -0.51 -46.50 14.17
N LEU A 439 0.50 -46.53 13.28
CA LEU A 439 1.10 -45.33 12.69
C LEU A 439 0.41 -44.85 11.39
N GLN A 440 -0.39 -45.71 10.75
CA GLN A 440 -1.08 -45.39 9.49
C GLN A 440 -1.95 -44.12 9.51
N PRO A 441 -2.72 -43.80 10.57
CA PRO A 441 -3.55 -42.60 10.60
C PRO A 441 -2.76 -41.28 10.73
N TYR A 442 -1.49 -41.34 11.11
CA TYR A 442 -0.64 -40.17 11.37
C TYR A 442 0.38 -39.88 10.27
N ILE A 443 0.46 -40.73 9.24
CA ILE A 443 1.27 -40.50 8.05
C ILE A 443 0.36 -40.00 6.95
N HIS A 444 0.43 -38.70 6.65
CA HIS A 444 -0.10 -38.17 5.40
C HIS A 444 0.72 -38.75 4.24
N LYS A 445 0.25 -39.87 3.67
CA LYS A 445 0.68 -40.29 2.34
C LYS A 445 0.14 -39.25 1.37
N HIS A 446 0.99 -38.33 0.95
CA HIS A 446 0.75 -37.63 -0.31
C HIS A 446 0.84 -38.69 -1.38
N ASP A 447 -0.31 -39.26 -1.76
CA ASP A 447 -0.41 -40.06 -2.97
C ASP A 447 0.02 -39.15 -4.12
N ASP A 448 1.26 -39.32 -4.58
CA ASP A 448 1.77 -38.80 -5.85
C ASP A 448 1.11 -39.54 -7.04
N ALA A 449 -0.15 -39.98 -6.89
CA ALA A 449 -0.94 -40.60 -7.94
C ALA A 449 -1.13 -39.63 -9.12
N GLU A 450 -1.19 -38.32 -8.86
CA GLU A 450 -1.15 -37.30 -9.93
C GLU A 450 0.17 -37.35 -10.72
N THR A 451 1.30 -37.73 -10.10
CA THR A 451 2.59 -37.87 -10.78
C THR A 451 2.67 -39.13 -11.65
N ALA A 452 1.88 -40.17 -11.31
CA ALA A 452 1.82 -41.41 -12.08
C ALA A 452 1.06 -41.24 -13.41
N ASP A 453 0.14 -40.29 -13.53
CA ASP A 453 -0.64 -40.06 -14.76
C ASP A 453 0.15 -39.40 -15.91
N PHE A 454 1.37 -38.92 -15.65
CA PHE A 454 2.21 -38.29 -16.70
C PHE A 454 2.92 -39.28 -17.63
N LEU A 455 2.97 -40.57 -17.30
CA LEU A 455 3.67 -41.58 -18.10
C LEU A 455 2.69 -42.40 -18.94
N GLU A 456 2.90 -42.44 -20.26
CA GLU A 456 2.13 -43.31 -21.16
C GLU A 456 2.21 -44.79 -20.70
N PRO A 457 1.12 -45.58 -20.83
CA PRO A 457 1.11 -46.99 -20.45
C PRO A 457 2.26 -47.79 -21.07
N ALA A 458 2.62 -47.51 -22.32
CA ALA A 458 3.74 -48.16 -23.01
C ALA A 458 5.12 -47.84 -22.41
N VAL A 459 5.30 -46.65 -21.84
CA VAL A 459 6.54 -46.25 -21.14
C VAL A 459 6.61 -46.92 -19.77
N LYS A 460 5.48 -46.97 -19.05
CA LYS A 460 5.37 -47.68 -17.76
C LYS A 460 5.73 -49.17 -17.90
N THR A 461 5.19 -49.87 -18.89
CA THR A 461 5.52 -51.29 -19.14
C THR A 461 7.01 -51.53 -19.38
N LYS A 462 7.67 -50.64 -20.13
CA LYS A 462 9.10 -50.74 -20.39
C LYS A 462 9.96 -50.43 -19.17
N LEU A 463 9.55 -49.46 -18.35
CA LEU A 463 10.21 -49.17 -17.07
C LEU A 463 10.06 -50.33 -16.08
N ARG A 464 8.89 -50.98 -16.02
CA ARG A 464 8.71 -52.21 -15.23
C ARG A 464 9.66 -53.32 -15.67
N ALA A 465 9.78 -53.55 -16.97
CA ALA A 465 10.75 -54.50 -17.51
C ALA A 465 12.22 -54.11 -17.19
N VAL A 466 12.56 -52.82 -17.07
CA VAL A 466 13.89 -52.39 -16.58
C VAL A 466 14.08 -52.83 -15.13
N LEU A 467 13.10 -52.59 -14.26
CA LEU A 467 13.19 -52.93 -12.83
C LEU A 467 13.36 -54.43 -12.62
N ASP A 468 12.67 -55.26 -13.41
CA ASP A 468 12.80 -56.72 -13.38
C ASP A 468 14.22 -57.17 -13.75
N GLN A 469 14.82 -56.56 -14.78
CA GLN A 469 16.20 -56.86 -15.16
C GLN A 469 17.19 -56.36 -14.09
N MET A 470 16.94 -55.22 -13.46
CA MET A 470 17.77 -54.71 -12.36
C MET A 470 17.69 -55.61 -11.12
N TRP A 471 16.51 -56.13 -10.78
CA TRP A 471 16.34 -57.10 -9.69
C TRP A 471 17.07 -58.41 -10.02
N ALA A 472 16.93 -58.92 -11.24
CA ALA A 472 17.66 -60.13 -11.67
C ALA A 472 19.19 -59.96 -11.62
N ALA A 473 19.70 -58.75 -11.85
CA ALA A 473 21.11 -58.41 -11.66
C ALA A 473 21.47 -58.31 -10.17
N GLU A 474 20.68 -57.57 -9.38
CA GLU A 474 20.83 -57.41 -7.92
C GLU A 474 20.94 -58.77 -7.22
N LEU A 475 20.01 -59.70 -7.52
CA LEU A 475 20.00 -61.05 -6.94
C LEU A 475 21.32 -61.79 -7.21
N ARG A 476 21.84 -61.71 -8.43
CA ARG A 476 23.07 -62.40 -8.85
C ARG A 476 24.33 -61.76 -8.29
N LEU A 477 24.33 -60.44 -8.09
CA LEU A 477 25.39 -59.72 -7.40
C LEU A 477 25.43 -60.11 -5.91
N ARG A 478 24.26 -60.21 -5.27
CA ARG A 478 24.12 -60.65 -3.87
C ARG A 478 24.49 -62.12 -3.65
N THR A 479 24.37 -62.98 -4.65
CA THR A 479 24.82 -64.39 -4.60
C THR A 479 26.26 -64.59 -5.07
N ALA A 480 27.06 -63.51 -5.17
CA ALA A 480 28.47 -63.53 -5.59
C ALA A 480 28.71 -64.07 -7.02
N GLN A 481 27.74 -63.86 -7.92
CA GLN A 481 27.80 -64.28 -9.33
C GLN A 481 27.83 -63.08 -10.31
N PRO A 482 28.88 -62.22 -10.27
CA PRO A 482 28.93 -61.02 -11.13
C PRO A 482 28.93 -61.33 -12.63
N ALA A 483 29.48 -62.48 -13.05
CA ALA A 483 29.46 -62.91 -14.45
C ALA A 483 28.03 -63.19 -14.95
N ALA A 484 27.18 -63.75 -14.08
CA ALA A 484 25.79 -64.02 -14.39
C ALA A 484 24.92 -62.76 -14.32
N ALA A 485 25.34 -61.72 -13.56
CA ALA A 485 24.62 -60.45 -13.43
C ALA A 485 24.76 -59.57 -14.68
N LEU A 486 25.94 -59.53 -15.31
CA LEU A 486 26.24 -58.67 -16.47
C LEU A 486 25.19 -58.71 -17.60
N PRO A 487 24.70 -59.87 -18.07
CA PRO A 487 23.67 -59.91 -19.13
C PRO A 487 22.37 -59.21 -18.74
N TYR A 488 22.02 -59.18 -17.45
CA TYR A 488 20.81 -58.50 -16.95
C TYR A 488 21.06 -57.01 -16.83
N GLU A 489 22.23 -56.59 -16.34
CA GLU A 489 22.63 -55.17 -16.30
C GLU A 489 22.65 -54.54 -17.71
N TYR A 490 23.17 -55.25 -18.71
CA TYR A 490 23.16 -54.82 -20.11
C TYR A 490 21.76 -54.75 -20.71
N ARG A 491 20.87 -55.69 -20.35
CA ARG A 491 19.46 -55.67 -20.76
C ARG A 491 18.73 -54.48 -20.13
N ALA A 492 18.93 -54.23 -18.83
CA ALA A 492 18.41 -53.06 -18.14
C ALA A 492 18.88 -51.75 -18.80
N LEU A 493 20.17 -51.62 -19.13
CA LEU A 493 20.70 -50.45 -19.82
C LEU A 493 20.07 -50.25 -21.22
N ARG A 494 19.86 -51.34 -21.97
CA ARG A 494 19.23 -51.27 -23.30
C ARG A 494 17.79 -50.77 -23.21
N LEU A 495 17.01 -51.33 -22.29
CA LEU A 495 15.62 -50.92 -22.05
C LEU A 495 15.54 -49.46 -21.56
N LEU A 496 16.43 -49.03 -20.66
CA LEU A 496 16.54 -47.64 -20.22
C LEU A 496 16.79 -46.68 -21.39
N LYS A 497 17.66 -47.04 -22.32
CA LYS A 497 17.92 -46.23 -23.53
C LYS A 497 16.69 -46.13 -24.44
N GLN A 498 15.92 -47.21 -24.58
CA GLN A 498 14.68 -47.19 -25.36
C GLN A 498 13.65 -46.25 -24.73
N VAL A 499 13.50 -46.30 -23.39
CA VAL A 499 12.64 -45.36 -22.66
C VAL A 499 13.08 -43.91 -22.88
N GLN A 500 14.38 -43.61 -22.74
CA GLN A 500 14.93 -42.27 -22.98
C GLN A 500 14.68 -41.75 -24.40
N GLN A 501 14.77 -42.62 -25.41
CA GLN A 501 14.50 -42.27 -26.80
C GLN A 501 13.01 -41.96 -27.03
N GLN A 502 12.11 -42.74 -26.43
CA GLN A 502 10.67 -42.51 -26.53
C GLN A 502 10.25 -41.23 -25.82
N THR A 503 10.77 -40.96 -24.61
CA THR A 503 10.48 -39.70 -23.90
C THR A 503 11.03 -38.48 -24.67
N ARG A 504 12.17 -38.61 -25.36
CA ARG A 504 12.74 -37.50 -26.16
C ARG A 504 11.89 -37.18 -27.40
N ALA A 505 11.30 -38.21 -28.03
CA ALA A 505 10.35 -38.01 -29.13
C ALA A 505 9.06 -37.35 -28.63
N PHE A 506 8.59 -37.72 -27.45
CA PHE A 506 7.38 -37.15 -26.84
C PHE A 506 7.57 -35.69 -26.40
N VAL A 507 8.67 -35.33 -25.75
CA VAL A 507 8.97 -33.93 -25.37
C VAL A 507 9.07 -33.01 -26.61
N LYS A 508 9.57 -33.52 -27.75
CA LYS A 508 9.52 -32.79 -29.02
C LYS A 508 8.10 -32.55 -29.55
N LYS A 509 7.14 -33.39 -29.16
CA LYS A 509 5.72 -33.35 -29.57
C LYS A 509 4.84 -32.59 -28.58
N ALA A 510 5.26 -32.51 -27.31
CA ALA A 510 4.63 -31.74 -26.23
C ALA A 510 5.12 -30.28 -26.14
N GLY A 511 6.14 -29.90 -26.92
CA GLY A 511 6.39 -28.48 -27.19
C GLY A 511 5.20 -27.93 -27.96
N PHE A 512 4.65 -26.80 -27.53
CA PHE A 512 3.56 -26.10 -28.19
C PHE A 512 3.82 -26.04 -29.70
N ALA A 513 3.12 -26.90 -30.44
CA ALA A 513 3.00 -26.77 -31.88
C ALA A 513 1.90 -25.72 -32.06
N PRO A 514 2.23 -24.45 -32.40
CA PRO A 514 1.19 -23.52 -32.76
C PRO A 514 0.34 -24.21 -33.84
N PRO A 515 -1.01 -24.17 -33.73
CA PRO A 515 -1.85 -24.74 -34.77
C PRO A 515 -1.35 -24.19 -36.10
N ALA A 516 -1.22 -25.07 -37.10
CA ALA A 516 -0.80 -24.65 -38.44
C ALA A 516 -1.62 -23.41 -38.79
N ALA A 517 -0.94 -22.28 -39.04
CA ALA A 517 -1.64 -21.06 -39.37
C ALA A 517 -2.60 -21.43 -40.50
N PRO A 518 -3.91 -21.16 -40.37
CA PRO A 518 -4.85 -21.41 -41.45
C PRO A 518 -4.24 -20.84 -42.72
N GLU A 519 -4.38 -21.55 -43.84
CA GLU A 519 -3.93 -21.04 -45.13
C GLU A 519 -4.33 -19.56 -45.27
N PRO A 520 -3.57 -18.71 -45.97
CA PRO A 520 -3.89 -17.29 -46.10
C PRO A 520 -5.35 -17.00 -46.48
N ASN A 521 -6.00 -17.99 -47.11
CA ASN A 521 -7.38 -18.00 -47.58
C ASN A 521 -8.44 -18.24 -46.47
N LEU A 522 -8.05 -18.73 -45.30
CA LEU A 522 -8.90 -18.98 -44.10
C LEU A 522 -8.85 -17.82 -43.09
N ARG A 523 -7.94 -16.85 -43.29
CA ARG A 523 -7.94 -15.64 -42.48
C ARG A 523 -9.12 -14.79 -42.94
N LEU A 524 -10.03 -14.45 -42.02
CA LEU A 524 -11.32 -13.75 -42.22
C LEU A 524 -12.53 -14.63 -42.61
N THR A 525 -12.44 -15.97 -42.55
CA THR A 525 -13.59 -16.87 -42.82
C THR A 525 -14.32 -17.34 -41.56
N GLY A 526 -14.11 -16.69 -40.41
CA GLY A 526 -14.77 -17.07 -39.16
C GLY A 526 -16.28 -16.84 -39.24
N ASP A 527 -17.07 -17.86 -38.91
CA ASP A 527 -18.52 -17.71 -38.73
C ASP A 527 -18.76 -16.86 -37.47
N LEU A 528 -19.30 -15.64 -37.65
CA LEU A 528 -19.61 -14.71 -36.57
C LEU A 528 -21.00 -14.96 -35.96
N LYS A 529 -21.69 -16.04 -36.34
CA LYS A 529 -22.97 -16.43 -35.74
C LYS A 529 -22.80 -16.61 -34.22
N GLY A 530 -23.35 -15.68 -33.45
CA GLY A 530 -23.37 -15.69 -31.98
C GLY A 530 -22.27 -14.85 -31.31
N ALA A 531 -21.33 -14.28 -32.06
CA ALA A 531 -20.31 -13.39 -31.51
C ALA A 531 -20.86 -11.96 -31.34
N ALA A 532 -21.44 -11.67 -30.18
CA ALA A 532 -21.77 -10.30 -29.80
C ALA A 532 -20.50 -9.58 -29.32
N ALA A 533 -20.27 -8.35 -29.80
CA ALA A 533 -19.20 -7.51 -29.27
C ALA A 533 -19.40 -7.33 -27.74
N PRO A 534 -18.33 -7.38 -26.92
CA PRO A 534 -18.45 -7.19 -25.49
C PRO A 534 -19.06 -5.81 -25.21
N HIS A 535 -20.28 -5.79 -24.68
CA HIS A 535 -20.98 -4.57 -24.36
C HIS A 535 -20.55 -4.09 -22.97
N LEU A 536 -19.55 -3.22 -22.92
CA LEU A 536 -19.16 -2.55 -21.68
C LEU A 536 -20.23 -1.51 -21.30
N GLN A 537 -21.13 -1.87 -20.38
CA GLN A 537 -22.04 -0.89 -19.77
C GLN A 537 -21.32 -0.19 -18.62
N ALA A 538 -20.97 1.07 -18.82
CA ALA A 538 -20.60 1.96 -17.72
C ALA A 538 -21.85 2.71 -17.26
N GLN A 539 -22.28 2.47 -16.01
CA GLN A 539 -23.27 3.33 -15.37
C GLN A 539 -22.57 4.63 -14.95
N VAL A 540 -22.67 5.65 -15.81
CA VAL A 540 -22.29 7.02 -15.45
C VAL A 540 -23.51 7.68 -14.81
N PRO A 541 -23.41 8.16 -13.56
CA PRO A 541 -24.48 8.91 -12.94
C PRO A 541 -24.88 10.10 -13.83
N ALA A 542 -26.17 10.27 -14.09
CA ALA A 542 -26.66 11.42 -14.82
C ALA A 542 -26.25 12.71 -14.07
N PRO A 543 -25.74 13.74 -14.77
CA PRO A 543 -25.37 14.99 -14.12
C PRO A 543 -26.60 15.63 -13.47
N ALA A 544 -26.40 16.29 -12.33
CA ALA A 544 -27.48 16.96 -11.61
C ALA A 544 -28.21 17.97 -12.53
N ALA A 545 -29.52 17.80 -12.71
CA ALA A 545 -30.31 18.60 -13.64
C ALA A 545 -30.40 20.09 -13.25
N GLN A 546 -30.23 20.43 -11.97
CA GLN A 546 -30.28 21.78 -11.40
C GLN A 546 -31.40 22.68 -11.96
N PRO A 547 -32.69 22.26 -11.90
CA PRO A 547 -33.79 22.94 -12.57
C PRO A 547 -34.00 24.39 -12.07
N ALA A 548 -33.78 24.65 -10.78
CA ALA A 548 -33.88 26.00 -10.21
C ALA A 548 -32.85 26.97 -10.81
N VAL A 549 -31.59 26.54 -10.95
CA VAL A 549 -30.51 27.35 -11.54
C VAL A 549 -30.79 27.63 -13.01
N ARG A 550 -31.20 26.61 -13.78
CA ARG A 550 -31.58 26.75 -15.20
C ARG A 550 -32.78 27.69 -15.39
N GLY A 551 -33.80 27.57 -14.53
CA GLY A 551 -34.98 28.45 -14.56
C GLY A 551 -34.64 29.91 -14.28
N ALA A 552 -33.78 30.17 -13.29
CA ALA A 552 -33.31 31.52 -13.01
C ALA A 552 -32.45 32.11 -14.14
N LEU A 553 -31.59 31.31 -14.77
CA LEU A 553 -30.80 31.73 -15.94
C LEU A 553 -31.68 32.08 -17.14
N ALA A 554 -32.72 31.28 -17.42
CA ALA A 554 -33.69 31.57 -18.46
C ALA A 554 -34.42 32.89 -18.21
N TRP A 555 -34.84 33.14 -16.96
CA TRP A 555 -35.47 34.40 -16.58
C TRP A 555 -34.50 35.59 -16.70
N LEU A 556 -33.24 35.44 -16.27
CA LEU A 556 -32.22 36.50 -16.39
C LEU A 556 -31.96 36.87 -17.85
N ALA A 557 -31.91 35.87 -18.74
CA ALA A 557 -31.77 36.09 -20.18
C ALA A 557 -32.99 36.82 -20.77
N ALA A 558 -34.20 36.40 -20.40
CA ALA A 558 -35.44 37.02 -20.86
C ALA A 558 -35.62 38.47 -20.35
N SER A 559 -35.24 38.73 -19.09
CA SER A 559 -35.19 40.08 -18.52
C SER A 559 -34.15 40.95 -19.22
N ALA A 560 -32.99 40.39 -19.57
CA ALA A 560 -31.97 41.11 -20.34
C ALA A 560 -32.47 41.47 -21.76
N ALA A 561 -33.32 40.63 -22.35
CA ALA A 561 -33.99 40.89 -23.63
C ALA A 561 -35.18 41.87 -23.55
N GLY A 562 -35.43 42.49 -22.40
CA GLY A 562 -36.43 43.55 -22.24
C GLY A 562 -37.79 43.10 -21.70
N GLN A 563 -37.94 41.84 -21.27
CA GLN A 563 -39.18 41.42 -20.62
C GLN A 563 -39.33 42.06 -19.23
N PRO A 564 -40.52 42.60 -18.89
CA PRO A 564 -40.75 43.24 -17.60
C PRO A 564 -40.76 42.21 -16.46
N ALA A 565 -40.05 42.53 -15.38
CA ALA A 565 -39.99 41.71 -14.17
C ALA A 565 -41.32 41.79 -13.39
N ARG A 566 -41.87 40.65 -12.99
CA ARG A 566 -43.07 40.58 -12.14
C ARG A 566 -42.67 40.19 -10.71
N PRO A 567 -43.39 40.66 -9.67
CA PRO A 567 -43.09 40.26 -8.29
C PRO A 567 -43.11 38.74 -8.05
N ALA A 568 -43.91 38.00 -8.83
CA ALA A 568 -43.96 36.53 -8.77
C ALA A 568 -42.65 35.85 -9.21
N ASP A 569 -41.87 36.50 -10.07
CA ASP A 569 -40.60 35.97 -10.59
C ASP A 569 -39.52 35.88 -9.50
N ALA A 570 -39.70 36.59 -8.39
CA ALA A 570 -38.80 36.51 -7.24
C ALA A 570 -38.64 35.07 -6.71
N ARG A 571 -39.68 34.22 -6.84
CA ARG A 571 -39.61 32.81 -6.42
C ARG A 571 -38.59 32.01 -7.23
N LEU A 572 -38.44 32.28 -8.53
CA LEU A 572 -37.47 31.61 -9.40
C LEU A 572 -36.04 31.94 -8.95
N LEU A 573 -35.77 33.23 -8.72
CA LEU A 573 -34.49 33.73 -8.24
C LEU A 573 -34.16 33.25 -6.81
N GLU A 574 -35.17 33.16 -5.92
CA GLU A 574 -35.00 32.63 -4.57
C GLU A 574 -34.61 31.15 -4.59
N SER A 575 -35.25 30.34 -5.43
CA SER A 575 -34.93 28.91 -5.54
C SER A 575 -33.49 28.67 -6.03
N ALA A 576 -33.01 29.45 -7.01
CA ALA A 576 -31.62 29.41 -7.45
C ALA A 576 -30.66 30.03 -6.42
N GLY A 577 -31.16 30.95 -5.60
CA GLY A 577 -30.41 31.61 -4.53
C GLY A 577 -29.93 30.65 -3.46
N ALA A 578 -30.62 29.54 -3.21
CA ALA A 578 -30.14 28.51 -2.28
C ALA A 578 -28.83 27.86 -2.78
N ALA A 579 -28.75 27.52 -4.08
CA ALA A 579 -27.55 26.95 -4.67
C ALA A 579 -26.39 27.94 -4.67
N LEU A 580 -26.65 29.21 -5.01
CA LEU A 580 -25.65 30.27 -4.96
C LEU A 580 -25.18 30.57 -3.54
N ALA A 581 -26.09 30.53 -2.55
CA ALA A 581 -25.75 30.71 -1.14
C ALA A 581 -24.85 29.57 -0.64
N GLN A 582 -25.15 28.32 -1.00
CA GLN A 582 -24.32 27.18 -0.66
C GLN A 582 -22.91 27.31 -1.28
N ALA A 583 -22.84 27.71 -2.55
CA ALA A 583 -21.56 27.96 -3.21
C ALA A 583 -20.79 29.12 -2.57
N ALA A 584 -21.48 30.18 -2.12
CA ALA A 584 -20.86 31.30 -1.41
C ALA A 584 -20.38 30.95 0.01
N VAL A 585 -20.92 29.91 0.65
CA VAL A 585 -20.36 29.39 1.90
C VAL A 585 -19.08 28.60 1.63
N GLN A 586 -19.08 27.76 0.59
CA GLN A 586 -17.93 26.92 0.24
C GLN A 586 -16.78 27.72 -0.37
N GLN A 587 -17.08 28.69 -1.23
CA GLN A 587 -16.12 29.55 -1.92
C GLN A 587 -16.55 31.02 -1.86
N PRO A 588 -16.42 31.66 -0.68
CA PRO A 588 -16.92 33.01 -0.49
C PRO A 588 -16.27 34.05 -1.40
N GLY A 589 -14.97 33.89 -1.71
CA GLY A 589 -14.24 34.79 -2.59
C GLY A 589 -14.77 34.84 -4.02
N ALA A 590 -15.40 33.76 -4.51
CA ALA A 590 -15.95 33.68 -5.86
C ALA A 590 -17.41 34.13 -5.91
N TYR A 591 -18.23 33.73 -4.95
CA TYR A 591 -19.70 33.83 -5.07
C TYR A 591 -20.38 34.84 -4.14
N LEU A 592 -19.68 35.44 -3.15
CA LEU A 592 -20.30 36.38 -2.21
C LEU A 592 -20.85 37.64 -2.92
N ALA A 593 -20.09 38.20 -3.86
CA ALA A 593 -20.52 39.38 -4.61
C ALA A 593 -21.81 39.10 -5.39
N ALA A 594 -21.86 37.96 -6.09
CA ALA A 594 -23.04 37.51 -6.81
C ALA A 594 -24.24 37.27 -5.87
N LEU A 595 -24.02 36.74 -4.67
CA LEU A 595 -25.10 36.56 -3.68
C LEU A 595 -25.68 37.90 -3.20
N ARG A 596 -24.83 38.92 -2.98
CA ARG A 596 -25.28 40.29 -2.64
C ARG A 596 -26.08 40.90 -3.79
N ASP A 597 -25.59 40.77 -5.01
CA ASP A 597 -26.26 41.22 -6.23
C ASP A 597 -27.61 40.52 -6.42
N LEU A 598 -27.69 39.21 -6.16
CA LEU A 598 -28.95 38.45 -6.21
C LEU A 598 -29.98 38.98 -5.20
N ARG A 599 -29.57 39.30 -3.97
CA ARG A 599 -30.48 39.88 -2.96
C ARG A 599 -30.97 41.26 -3.36
N ARG A 600 -30.11 42.09 -3.95
CA ARG A 600 -30.50 43.39 -4.51
C ARG A 600 -31.52 43.21 -5.63
N LEU A 601 -31.25 42.29 -6.55
CA LEU A 601 -32.14 41.95 -7.66
C LEU A 601 -33.50 41.46 -7.16
N LEU A 602 -33.52 40.57 -6.17
CA LEU A 602 -34.75 40.13 -5.48
C LEU A 602 -35.52 41.30 -4.86
N SER A 603 -34.84 42.24 -4.22
CA SER A 603 -35.48 43.42 -3.64
C SER A 603 -36.11 44.32 -4.70
N ASP A 604 -35.46 44.49 -5.85
CA ASP A 604 -35.97 45.29 -6.96
C ASP A 604 -37.17 44.62 -7.63
N VAL A 605 -37.10 43.31 -7.91
CA VAL A 605 -38.19 42.53 -8.50
C VAL A 605 -39.43 42.53 -7.60
N ARG A 606 -39.26 42.31 -6.29
CA ARG A 606 -40.38 42.36 -5.33
C ARG A 606 -41.01 43.75 -5.22
N ALA A 607 -40.21 44.80 -5.34
CA ALA A 607 -40.65 46.19 -5.34
C ALA A 607 -41.16 46.67 -6.71
N ALA A 608 -41.25 45.80 -7.72
CA ALA A 608 -41.60 46.14 -9.10
C ALA A 608 -40.73 47.26 -9.71
N ARG A 609 -39.46 47.34 -9.29
CA ARG A 609 -38.45 48.26 -9.82
C ARG A 609 -37.65 47.59 -10.95
N PRO A 610 -37.10 48.36 -11.90
CA PRO A 610 -36.24 47.80 -12.94
C PRO A 610 -35.01 47.14 -12.31
N PRO A 611 -34.72 45.87 -12.63
CA PRO A 611 -33.59 45.15 -12.04
C PRO A 611 -32.26 45.75 -12.48
N CYS A 612 -31.32 45.88 -11.55
CA CYS A 612 -30.00 46.44 -11.83
C CYS A 612 -29.26 45.66 -12.94
N PRO A 613 -28.78 46.32 -14.01
CA PRO A 613 -28.15 45.66 -15.16
C PRO A 613 -26.84 44.94 -14.78
N ASP A 614 -26.00 45.56 -13.94
CA ASP A 614 -24.76 44.93 -13.50
C ASP A 614 -25.01 43.71 -12.61
N CYS A 615 -25.96 43.81 -11.68
CA CYS A 615 -26.34 42.67 -10.83
C CYS A 615 -26.82 41.48 -11.67
N ARG A 616 -27.60 41.71 -12.73
CA ARG A 616 -28.04 40.64 -13.65
C ARG A 616 -26.87 39.89 -14.26
N ARG A 617 -25.85 40.61 -14.75
CA ARG A 617 -24.66 40.01 -15.36
C ARG A 617 -23.84 39.22 -14.35
N THR A 618 -23.59 39.78 -13.16
CA THR A 618 -22.83 39.08 -12.10
C THR A 618 -23.53 37.79 -11.67
N VAL A 619 -24.85 37.86 -11.43
CA VAL A 619 -25.65 36.70 -11.02
C VAL A 619 -25.72 35.65 -12.13
N ALA A 620 -25.93 36.06 -13.40
CA ALA A 620 -25.98 35.12 -14.52
C ALA A 620 -24.65 34.37 -14.72
N ARG A 621 -23.52 35.05 -14.57
CA ARG A 621 -22.20 34.41 -14.61
C ARG A 621 -22.05 33.40 -13.48
N ALA A 622 -22.32 33.82 -12.25
CA ALA A 622 -22.18 32.97 -11.08
C ALA A 622 -23.09 31.73 -11.14
N LEU A 623 -24.34 31.87 -11.60
CA LEU A 623 -25.25 30.73 -11.78
C LEU A 623 -24.83 29.80 -12.91
N THR A 624 -24.24 30.33 -13.99
CA THR A 624 -23.67 29.51 -15.07
C THR A 624 -22.48 28.70 -14.57
N ASP A 625 -21.61 29.30 -13.75
CA ASP A 625 -20.44 28.63 -13.16
C ASP A 625 -20.82 27.46 -12.22
N LEU A 626 -22.08 27.40 -11.73
CA LEU A 626 -22.59 26.30 -10.91
C LEU A 626 -23.14 25.13 -11.71
N LEU A 627 -23.41 25.31 -13.00
CA LEU A 627 -23.87 24.22 -13.85
C LEU A 627 -22.72 23.23 -14.09
N PRO A 628 -23.02 21.92 -14.23
CA PRO A 628 -21.99 20.94 -14.55
C PRO A 628 -21.32 21.32 -15.87
N PRO A 629 -20.00 21.07 -16.02
CA PRO A 629 -19.32 21.30 -17.28
C PRO A 629 -20.05 20.52 -18.38
N PRO A 630 -20.12 21.08 -19.60
CA PRO A 630 -20.73 20.35 -20.70
C PRO A 630 -20.03 19.00 -20.85
N PRO A 631 -20.78 17.91 -21.12
CA PRO A 631 -20.15 16.62 -21.37
C PRO A 631 -19.09 16.84 -22.47
N PRO A 632 -17.89 16.23 -22.33
CA PRO A 632 -16.92 16.29 -23.40
C PRO A 632 -17.62 15.84 -24.67
N ALA A 633 -17.60 16.70 -25.70
CA ALA A 633 -18.11 16.30 -27.00
C ALA A 633 -17.41 14.99 -27.37
N ASP A 634 -18.18 14.00 -27.84
CA ASP A 634 -17.62 12.74 -28.29
C ASP A 634 -16.44 13.07 -29.21
N ALA A 635 -15.25 12.65 -28.79
CA ALA A 635 -14.06 12.90 -29.58
C ALA A 635 -14.34 12.34 -30.98
N ALA A 636 -14.24 13.20 -32.00
CA ALA A 636 -14.42 12.76 -33.37
C ALA A 636 -13.55 11.52 -33.55
N PRO A 637 -14.11 10.39 -34.02
CA PRO A 637 -13.36 9.15 -34.15
C PRO A 637 -12.08 9.47 -34.92
N PRO A 638 -10.91 8.99 -34.46
CA PRO A 638 -9.64 9.31 -35.10
C PRO A 638 -9.78 8.99 -36.59
N ALA A 639 -9.43 9.97 -37.44
CA ALA A 639 -9.52 9.78 -38.88
C ALA A 639 -8.79 8.48 -39.23
N PRO A 640 -9.39 7.59 -40.04
CA PRO A 640 -8.81 6.29 -40.32
C PRO A 640 -7.40 6.49 -40.85
N ASP A 641 -6.44 5.79 -40.25
CA ASP A 641 -5.05 5.88 -40.66
C ASP A 641 -4.90 5.37 -42.11
N ARG A 642 -3.71 5.54 -42.67
CA ARG A 642 -3.45 5.16 -44.07
C ARG A 642 -3.68 3.66 -44.32
N LEU A 643 -3.49 2.82 -43.30
CA LEU A 643 -3.73 1.37 -43.35
C LEU A 643 -5.23 1.07 -43.35
N ALA A 644 -5.99 1.68 -42.44
CA ALA A 644 -7.43 1.55 -42.33
C ALA A 644 -8.15 2.05 -43.59
N ARG A 645 -7.77 3.22 -44.14
CA ARG A 645 -8.32 3.71 -45.41
C ARG A 645 -8.09 2.73 -46.55
N ARG A 646 -6.88 2.17 -46.66
CA ARG A 646 -6.53 1.23 -47.72
C ARG A 646 -7.22 -0.12 -47.53
N TYR A 647 -7.41 -0.56 -46.27
CA TYR A 647 -8.18 -1.75 -45.93
C TYR A 647 -9.64 -1.60 -46.36
N PHE A 648 -10.32 -0.51 -45.98
CA PHE A 648 -11.72 -0.28 -46.36
C PHE A 648 -11.93 -0.05 -47.86
N GLN A 649 -11.00 0.63 -48.55
CA GLN A 649 -11.06 0.79 -50.02
C GLN A 649 -10.90 -0.53 -50.78
N ASN A 650 -10.14 -1.47 -50.23
CA ASN A 650 -9.96 -2.79 -50.81
C ASN A 650 -11.08 -3.78 -50.41
N LEU A 651 -11.87 -3.46 -49.38
CA LEU A 651 -13.02 -4.24 -48.95
C LEU A 651 -14.28 -3.91 -49.78
N SER A 652 -14.31 -2.73 -50.42
CA SER A 652 -15.38 -2.28 -51.32
C SER A 652 -15.14 -2.59 -52.80
N ARG A 653 -14.08 -3.35 -53.12
CA ARG A 653 -13.82 -3.94 -54.44
C ARG A 653 -14.09 -5.43 -54.35
#